data_AF-A0A1H1ZKW9-F1
#
_entry.id   AF-A0A1H1ZKW9-F1
#
_cell.length_a   1.000
_cell.length_b   1.000
_cell.length_c   1.000
_cell.angle_alpha   90.00
_cell.angle_beta   90.00
_cell.angle_gamma   90.00
#
_symmetry.space_group_name_H-M   'P 1'
#
loop_
_entity.id
_entity.type
_entity.pdbx_description
1 polymer ?
#
loop_
_entity_poly.entity_id
_entity_poly.type
_entity_poly.pdbx_seq_one_letter_code
_entity_poly.pdbx_strand_id
1 'polypeptide(L)'
;MKFKAAFGRSIVCLVGLLTVFSVNAESFIVATPQQSVGIAVDVFDKPEDSSGTPSFSSTVRFTPPGYFVPSVNSFKGKVYMFWSNGSDQKHVYFSSSPDGRNWTGAQPIDVGSVQGNVSVSAFNQKLVLTFTDAQQRLKTINSVDGAVWSTPQPISTSHIALNNKPVVYNGRLFVLYSENSGKAVYSVSSRDGIAWSRESLAFQETADSILTMVPVVYNGQLWAYYAFGNGATFARTYDRSGQWGARRDLKGIAGQGGLQGFLNSAAMIGDRVFISSSATTFHSNDGLNWSPYFSKNFLGKYPSGLGVSYAISASDLTRSNPQLPSDLATGISHTDYATFAWRSFIALNNTANTPLPANRGVGNPNGSFADSGKASQTANPLLWQTFAHRTELFPATGKSAVGGPTRPFGSSPQYSYVQFPNGAPLAPGASYAHYNNLDEATQIGQNAIFFPVNPPRAAMKGNDYAPSNDSQILFEAKANPVVYEYAKNLKNYPDHIVLPDGAVEVKAAWRKLADIAPAQRARYHTATVVTYHGDDSKPVAYNEEYALVALHIIHKTPNYPTFIFATFEHEDALNLPDNSPTGLYYIANYDKIAYASPPDDTAPPVATFSDGKGIHRVTLPKGDVADGKHNPPIYSGSNGIPKGQAGPISVVQPQTTHAEVVAVNDQVRQLMDASGQFSNSVWKHYRLKGVQAIPSSNETDPDYYLANILVESSQPGIQLFRGTNIFPVQKNNTLTNMRNVANIKVPDYDHSTQSLTMGGCMGCHGVAQSSLKQGFSFLFDAINIHNIPPGTPTGFANPETVGLPETRVQQQRAFKYSLGVQGSGAAQ
;
A
#
# COMPACT_ATOMS: atom_id res chain seq x y z
N MET A 1 60.48 -45.99 -1.24
CA MET A 1 60.85 -44.69 -1.85
C MET A 1 59.62 -44.16 -2.60
N LYS A 2 58.85 -43.24 -1.98
CA LYS A 2 58.67 -41.82 -2.39
C LYS A 2 58.19 -41.69 -3.87
N PHE A 3 56.96 -41.26 -4.19
CA PHE A 3 56.47 -39.87 -4.16
C PHE A 3 54.97 -39.77 -4.61
N LYS A 4 54.16 -39.04 -3.81
CA LYS A 4 52.94 -38.20 -4.07
C LYS A 4 51.83 -38.73 -5.02
N ALA A 5 50.61 -39.09 -4.57
CA ALA A 5 49.51 -38.30 -3.95
C ALA A 5 48.78 -37.36 -4.95
N ALA A 6 47.45 -37.23 -5.07
CA ALA A 6 46.29 -37.69 -4.28
C ALA A 6 44.96 -37.50 -5.08
N PHE A 7 43.95 -38.34 -4.76
CA PHE A 7 42.47 -38.13 -4.68
C PHE A 7 41.73 -37.27 -5.74
N GLY A 8 40.53 -37.61 -6.22
CA GLY A 8 39.51 -38.60 -5.84
C GLY A 8 38.16 -38.15 -6.44
N ARG A 9 37.20 -39.06 -6.63
CA ARG A 9 35.75 -38.79 -6.76
C ARG A 9 34.98 -40.10 -6.97
N SER A 10 34.24 -40.54 -5.96
CA SER A 10 33.03 -41.38 -6.09
C SER A 10 32.39 -41.54 -4.70
N ILE A 11 31.08 -41.81 -4.70
CA ILE A 11 30.14 -41.92 -3.59
C ILE A 11 29.45 -40.60 -3.25
N VAL A 12 28.18 -40.47 -3.66
CA VAL A 12 27.01 -40.42 -2.76
C VAL A 12 25.76 -40.62 -3.63
N CYS A 13 24.98 -41.63 -3.27
CA CYS A 13 23.62 -41.87 -3.74
C CYS A 13 22.71 -41.77 -2.49
N LEU A 14 21.47 -41.32 -2.70
CA LEU A 14 20.34 -41.37 -1.76
C LEU A 14 20.24 -40.28 -0.66
N VAL A 15 19.65 -39.12 -1.01
CA VAL A 15 18.61 -38.45 -0.19
C VAL A 15 17.68 -37.70 -1.16
N GLY A 16 16.60 -38.36 -1.57
CA GLY A 16 15.45 -37.74 -2.22
C GLY A 16 14.34 -37.54 -1.20
N LEU A 17 14.38 -36.43 -0.48
CA LEU A 17 13.22 -35.86 0.20
C LEU A 17 13.25 -34.36 -0.10
N LEU A 18 12.54 -33.98 -1.16
CA LEU A 18 12.15 -32.59 -1.39
C LEU A 18 11.10 -32.23 -0.33
N THR A 19 11.55 -31.77 0.83
CA THR A 19 10.73 -30.91 1.67
C THR A 19 10.50 -29.63 0.88
N VAL A 20 9.30 -29.48 0.34
CA VAL A 20 8.82 -28.22 -0.25
C VAL A 20 8.73 -27.24 0.92
N PHE A 21 9.77 -26.42 1.09
CA PHE A 21 9.78 -25.41 2.14
C PHE A 21 8.97 -24.20 1.67
N SER A 22 7.77 -24.02 2.24
CA SER A 22 7.06 -22.73 2.26
C SER A 22 7.87 -21.69 3.03
N VAL A 23 8.68 -20.89 2.37
CA VAL A 23 9.35 -19.73 3.02
C VAL A 23 8.39 -18.55 2.92
N ASN A 24 8.12 -17.88 4.04
CA ASN A 24 7.33 -16.66 4.04
C ASN A 24 8.17 -15.50 3.56
N ALA A 25 7.44 -14.54 3.04
CA ALA A 25 7.92 -13.28 2.52
C ALA A 25 8.54 -12.39 3.61
N GLU A 26 8.03 -12.50 4.85
CA GLU A 26 8.47 -11.77 6.03
C GLU A 26 8.99 -12.74 7.08
N SER A 27 10.00 -12.31 7.84
CA SER A 27 10.62 -13.14 8.87
C SER A 27 10.30 -12.61 10.26
N PHE A 28 9.76 -13.46 11.12
CA PHE A 28 9.54 -13.15 12.52
C PHE A 28 10.84 -13.33 13.31
N ILE A 29 11.10 -12.45 14.28
CA ILE A 29 12.33 -12.41 15.06
C ILE A 29 12.02 -12.52 16.54
N VAL A 30 12.70 -13.45 17.21
CA VAL A 30 12.72 -13.58 18.68
C VAL A 30 14.13 -13.25 19.17
N ALA A 31 14.25 -12.22 20.00
CA ALA A 31 15.50 -11.78 20.62
C ALA A 31 15.48 -12.10 22.12
N THR A 32 16.16 -13.18 22.53
CA THR A 32 16.17 -13.65 23.92
C THR A 32 17.46 -13.23 24.65
N PRO A 33 17.35 -12.50 25.78
CA PRO A 33 18.50 -12.18 26.62
C PRO A 33 19.24 -13.42 27.15
N GLN A 34 20.57 -13.40 27.04
CA GLN A 34 21.45 -14.38 27.66
C GLN A 34 22.48 -13.63 28.52
N GLN A 35 22.32 -13.70 29.84
CA GLN A 35 23.19 -12.99 30.78
C GLN A 35 24.66 -13.34 30.58
N SER A 36 25.52 -12.31 30.66
CA SER A 36 26.97 -12.39 30.50
C SER A 36 27.46 -12.86 29.11
N VAL A 37 26.56 -12.99 28.13
CA VAL A 37 26.87 -13.35 26.74
C VAL A 37 26.38 -12.28 25.77
N GLY A 38 25.10 -11.91 25.86
CA GLY A 38 24.46 -10.94 24.98
C GLY A 38 23.02 -11.33 24.66
N ILE A 39 22.59 -11.18 23.42
CA ILE A 39 21.22 -11.45 22.98
C ILE A 39 21.25 -12.54 21.90
N ALA A 40 20.61 -13.68 22.17
CA ALA A 40 20.39 -14.70 21.17
C ALA A 40 19.25 -14.26 20.26
N VAL A 41 19.45 -14.33 18.94
CA VAL A 41 18.45 -13.92 17.95
C VAL A 41 18.08 -15.11 17.10
N ASP A 42 16.79 -15.43 17.04
CA ASP A 42 16.22 -16.54 16.29
C ASP A 42 15.25 -15.98 15.23
N VAL A 43 15.46 -16.37 13.98
CA VAL A 43 14.70 -15.92 12.81
C VAL A 43 13.79 -17.05 12.35
N PHE A 44 12.52 -16.74 12.12
CA PHE A 44 11.49 -17.66 11.68
C PHE A 44 10.93 -17.19 10.34
N ASP A 45 11.37 -17.84 9.26
CA ASP A 45 10.82 -17.61 7.92
C ASP A 45 9.47 -18.32 7.72
N LYS A 46 8.95 -19.03 8.74
CA LYS A 46 7.65 -19.71 8.73
C LYS A 46 6.78 -19.39 9.95
N PRO A 47 6.43 -18.11 10.16
CA PRO A 47 5.66 -17.68 11.33
C PRO A 47 4.25 -18.30 11.42
N GLU A 48 3.68 -18.74 10.30
CA GLU A 48 2.39 -19.43 10.18
C GLU A 48 2.40 -20.88 10.69
N ASP A 49 3.57 -21.49 10.93
CA ASP A 49 3.63 -22.81 11.55
C ASP A 49 3.08 -22.78 12.99
N SER A 50 2.54 -23.90 13.46
CA SER A 50 1.97 -24.03 14.81
C SER A 50 3.04 -24.10 15.90
N SER A 51 4.25 -24.55 15.55
CA SER A 51 5.44 -24.55 16.41
C SER A 51 6.60 -23.91 15.67
N GLY A 52 7.23 -22.92 16.28
CA GLY A 52 8.34 -22.19 15.70
C GLY A 52 9.63 -23.01 15.72
N THR A 53 10.10 -23.41 14.55
CA THR A 53 11.49 -23.84 14.36
C THR A 53 12.25 -22.70 13.70
N PRO A 54 13.31 -22.16 14.32
CA PRO A 54 14.07 -21.08 13.71
C PRO A 54 14.78 -21.58 12.44
N SER A 55 14.67 -20.83 11.37
CA SER A 55 15.44 -21.08 10.13
C SER A 55 16.89 -20.63 10.30
N PHE A 56 17.16 -19.69 11.21
CA PHE A 56 18.48 -19.20 11.51
C PHE A 56 18.58 -18.72 12.97
N SER A 57 19.73 -18.95 13.59
CA SER A 57 20.02 -18.49 14.96
C SER A 57 21.39 -17.82 15.02
N SER A 58 21.50 -16.71 15.72
CA SER A 58 22.76 -15.98 15.96
C SER A 58 22.83 -15.42 17.38
N THR A 59 23.91 -14.72 17.70
CA THR A 59 24.06 -14.04 18.99
C THR A 59 24.75 -12.70 18.80
N VAL A 60 24.08 -11.63 19.22
CA VAL A 60 24.66 -10.30 19.36
C VAL A 60 25.38 -10.26 20.70
N ARG A 61 26.71 -10.25 20.68
CA ARG A 61 27.51 -10.28 21.91
C ARG A 61 27.47 -8.93 22.63
N PHE A 62 27.27 -8.99 23.94
CA PHE A 62 27.26 -7.83 24.83
C PHE A 62 27.65 -8.25 26.24
N THR A 63 28.62 -7.54 26.85
CA THR A 63 29.16 -7.83 28.19
C THR A 63 29.48 -6.48 28.83
N PRO A 64 28.66 -6.04 29.78
CA PRO A 64 28.81 -6.44 31.19
C PRO A 64 27.66 -7.32 31.70
N PRO A 65 27.80 -7.95 32.89
CA PRO A 65 26.70 -8.66 33.54
C PRO A 65 25.58 -7.69 33.93
N GLY A 66 24.32 -8.09 33.69
CA GLY A 66 23.15 -7.29 34.03
C GLY A 66 21.85 -7.84 33.47
N TYR A 67 20.73 -7.33 33.99
CA TYR A 67 19.41 -7.54 33.41
C TYR A 67 19.20 -6.55 32.26
N PHE A 68 18.78 -7.05 31.11
CA PHE A 68 18.40 -6.26 29.95
C PHE A 68 17.29 -7.00 29.20
N VAL A 69 16.41 -6.24 28.57
CA VAL A 69 15.32 -6.78 27.75
C VAL A 69 15.30 -6.03 26.42
N PRO A 70 15.43 -6.73 25.29
CA PRO A 70 15.46 -6.08 24.00
C PRO A 70 14.07 -5.63 23.55
N SER A 71 14.04 -4.54 22.81
CA SER A 71 12.92 -4.07 22.01
C SER A 71 13.36 -4.07 20.55
N VAL A 72 12.54 -4.62 19.65
CA VAL A 72 12.89 -4.85 18.24
C VAL A 72 11.88 -4.13 17.36
N ASN A 73 12.33 -3.43 16.31
CA ASN A 73 11.46 -2.72 15.38
C ASN A 73 12.08 -2.65 13.97
N SER A 74 11.26 -2.72 12.92
CA SER A 74 11.72 -2.49 11.54
C SER A 74 11.78 -1.00 11.24
N PHE A 75 12.83 -0.57 10.58
CA PHE A 75 12.98 0.80 10.13
C PHE A 75 13.90 0.88 8.91
N LYS A 76 13.39 1.49 7.85
CA LYS A 76 14.09 1.75 6.59
C LYS A 76 14.78 0.52 6.00
N GLY A 77 14.05 -0.60 5.94
CA GLY A 77 14.54 -1.86 5.36
C GLY A 77 15.56 -2.59 6.22
N LYS A 78 15.73 -2.20 7.50
CA LYS A 78 16.55 -2.90 8.48
C LYS A 78 15.73 -3.19 9.74
N VAL A 79 16.16 -4.18 10.49
CA VAL A 79 15.66 -4.44 11.84
C VAL A 79 16.64 -3.85 12.85
N TYR A 80 16.12 -3.10 13.80
CA TYR A 80 16.87 -2.55 14.92
C TYR A 80 16.46 -3.23 16.23
N MET A 81 17.43 -3.42 17.10
CA MET A 81 17.24 -3.97 18.43
C MET A 81 17.87 -3.01 19.44
N PHE A 82 17.11 -2.64 20.47
CA PHE A 82 17.50 -1.68 21.52
C PHE A 82 17.39 -2.32 22.90
N TRP A 83 18.32 -2.01 23.79
CA TRP A 83 18.28 -2.43 25.19
C TRP A 83 19.06 -1.48 26.08
N SER A 84 18.68 -1.41 27.35
CA SER A 84 19.47 -0.78 28.42
C SER A 84 20.01 -1.87 29.34
N ASN A 85 21.12 -1.59 30.02
CA ASN A 85 21.77 -2.53 30.92
C ASN A 85 21.68 -2.05 32.37
N GLY A 86 21.27 -2.91 33.30
CA GLY A 86 21.18 -2.55 34.71
C GLY A 86 22.48 -2.06 35.37
N SER A 87 23.65 -2.44 34.84
CA SER A 87 24.96 -1.96 35.32
C SER A 87 25.46 -0.69 34.63
N ASP A 88 24.81 -0.24 33.55
CA ASP A 88 25.12 1.01 32.86
C ASP A 88 23.86 1.86 32.72
N GLN A 89 23.71 2.79 33.65
CA GLN A 89 22.56 3.69 33.73
C GLN A 89 22.74 4.97 32.91
N LYS A 90 23.71 5.04 31.99
CA LYS A 90 23.95 6.22 31.14
C LYS A 90 23.65 5.97 29.67
N HIS A 91 23.72 4.71 29.22
CA HIS A 91 23.59 4.39 27.81
C HIS A 91 22.40 3.48 27.51
N VAL A 92 21.77 3.77 26.37
CA VAL A 92 20.98 2.80 25.62
C VAL A 92 21.91 2.16 24.59
N TYR A 93 21.82 0.86 24.40
CA TYR A 93 22.56 0.12 23.39
C TYR A 93 21.67 -0.28 22.24
N PHE A 94 22.24 -0.37 21.05
CA PHE A 94 21.54 -0.91 19.89
C PHE A 94 22.42 -1.77 19.00
N SER A 95 21.76 -2.58 18.19
CA SER A 95 22.34 -3.30 17.06
C SER A 95 21.33 -3.28 15.91
N SER A 96 21.82 -3.37 14.67
CA SER A 96 20.97 -3.40 13.48
C SER A 96 21.34 -4.54 12.55
N SER A 97 20.38 -5.01 11.77
CA SER A 97 20.54 -6.06 10.77
C SER A 97 19.70 -5.77 9.53
N PRO A 98 20.18 -6.05 8.31
CA PRO A 98 19.34 -5.97 7.11
C PRO A 98 18.16 -6.95 7.13
N ASP A 99 18.32 -8.13 7.73
CA ASP A 99 17.37 -9.24 7.63
C ASP A 99 17.11 -9.98 8.95
N GLY A 100 17.76 -9.55 10.04
CA GLY A 100 17.71 -10.23 11.34
C GLY A 100 18.70 -11.38 11.49
N ARG A 101 19.51 -11.69 10.47
CA ARG A 101 20.52 -12.76 10.52
C ARG A 101 21.90 -12.22 10.85
N ASN A 102 22.33 -11.18 10.14
CA ASN A 102 23.65 -10.58 10.32
C ASN A 102 23.54 -9.24 11.05
N TRP A 103 23.95 -9.22 12.32
CA TRP A 103 23.83 -8.06 13.20
C TRP A 103 25.14 -7.32 13.35
N THR A 104 25.07 -5.99 13.48
CA THR A 104 26.22 -5.17 13.88
C THR A 104 26.61 -5.46 15.34
N GLY A 105 27.84 -5.09 15.71
CA GLY A 105 28.20 -5.03 17.13
C GLY A 105 27.30 -4.06 17.92
N ALA A 106 27.23 -4.24 19.23
CA ALA A 106 26.50 -3.34 20.12
C ALA A 106 27.09 -1.92 20.08
N GLN A 107 26.24 -0.92 19.88
CA GLN A 107 26.63 0.49 19.81
C GLN A 107 25.92 1.29 20.92
N PRO A 108 26.64 2.13 21.68
CA PRO A 108 26.05 2.94 22.74
C PRO A 108 25.43 4.23 22.20
N ILE A 109 24.36 4.68 22.86
CA ILE A 109 23.71 5.99 22.72
C ILE A 109 23.74 6.61 24.11
N ASP A 110 24.45 7.73 24.27
CA ASP A 110 24.46 8.46 25.53
C ASP A 110 23.12 9.17 25.73
N VAL A 111 22.43 8.77 26.81
CA VAL A 111 21.14 9.34 27.21
C VAL A 111 21.23 10.05 28.57
N GLY A 112 22.42 10.15 29.15
CA GLY A 112 22.71 10.76 30.45
C GLY A 112 22.20 9.98 31.66
N SER A 113 20.95 9.52 31.62
CA SER A 113 20.34 8.67 32.65
C SER A 113 19.28 7.75 32.06
N VAL A 114 19.37 6.45 32.37
CA VAL A 114 18.36 5.45 32.06
C VAL A 114 18.21 4.46 33.22
N GLN A 115 16.97 4.18 33.60
CA GLN A 115 16.59 3.17 34.57
C GLN A 115 15.46 2.33 33.98
N GLY A 116 15.60 1.01 34.02
CA GLY A 116 14.57 0.11 33.51
C GLY A 116 14.68 -0.13 32.01
N ASN A 117 13.55 -0.38 31.36
CA ASN A 117 13.50 -0.85 29.97
C ASN A 117 13.51 0.30 28.95
N VAL A 118 13.99 -0.01 27.74
CA VAL A 118 13.86 0.84 26.56
C VAL A 118 12.83 0.22 25.63
N SER A 119 12.01 1.06 25.02
CA SER A 119 11.01 0.65 24.05
C SER A 119 11.09 1.52 22.79
N VAL A 120 10.72 0.98 21.63
CA VAL A 120 10.87 1.66 20.33
C VAL A 120 9.62 1.50 19.45
N SER A 121 9.32 2.51 18.65
CA SER A 121 8.42 2.42 17.51
C SER A 121 8.88 3.36 16.38
N ALA A 122 8.70 2.98 15.12
CA ALA A 122 8.87 3.91 14.02
C ALA A 122 7.62 4.79 13.88
N PHE A 123 7.80 6.09 13.71
CA PHE A 123 6.71 7.05 13.53
C PHE A 123 7.20 8.27 12.75
N ASN A 124 6.44 8.71 11.75
CA ASN A 124 6.79 9.83 10.87
C ASN A 124 8.23 9.76 10.35
N GLN A 125 8.62 8.59 9.82
CA GLN A 125 9.95 8.34 9.24
C GLN A 125 11.11 8.50 10.23
N LYS A 126 10.85 8.32 11.53
CA LYS A 126 11.84 8.32 12.60
C LYS A 126 11.69 7.07 13.47
N LEU A 127 12.79 6.58 14.01
CA LEU A 127 12.74 5.75 15.21
C LEU A 127 12.50 6.67 16.42
N VAL A 128 11.51 6.34 17.23
CA VAL A 128 11.22 7.02 18.50
C VAL A 128 11.43 6.03 19.64
N LEU A 129 12.37 6.34 20.52
CA LEU A 129 12.68 5.55 21.71
C LEU A 129 12.08 6.21 22.93
N THR A 130 11.46 5.39 23.79
CA THR A 130 10.99 5.81 25.11
C THR A 130 11.68 4.99 26.19
N PHE A 131 12.04 5.66 27.29
CA PHE A 131 12.71 5.07 28.43
C PHE A 131 12.47 5.95 29.66
N THR A 132 12.87 5.49 30.84
CA THR A 132 12.79 6.30 32.07
C THR A 132 14.19 6.66 32.58
N ASP A 133 14.33 7.85 33.17
CA ASP A 133 15.53 8.23 33.91
C ASP A 133 15.60 7.59 35.31
N ALA A 134 16.65 7.87 36.08
CA ALA A 134 16.82 7.38 37.44
C ALA A 134 15.74 7.83 38.45
N GLN A 135 14.90 8.81 38.08
CA GLN A 135 13.73 9.24 38.84
C GLN A 135 12.44 8.60 38.30
N GLN A 136 12.56 7.61 37.40
CA GLN A 136 11.46 6.88 36.78
C GLN A 136 10.54 7.77 35.93
N ARG A 137 11.09 8.89 35.45
CA ARG A 137 10.38 9.88 34.63
C ARG A 137 10.60 9.58 33.16
N LEU A 138 9.51 9.63 32.40
CA LEU A 138 9.51 9.26 30.99
C LEU A 138 10.35 10.24 30.16
N LYS A 139 11.21 9.71 29.30
CA LYS A 139 12.07 10.42 28.35
C LYS A 139 11.84 9.88 26.94
N THR A 140 12.20 10.71 25.96
CA THR A 140 12.22 10.33 24.54
C THR A 140 13.48 10.81 23.84
N ILE A 141 13.93 10.01 22.87
CA ILE A 141 14.91 10.38 21.83
C ILE A 141 14.40 9.88 20.49
N ASN A 142 14.84 10.52 19.40
CA ASN A 142 14.48 10.09 18.05
C ASN A 142 15.67 10.14 17.09
N SER A 143 15.55 9.37 16.00
CA SER A 143 16.53 9.32 14.92
C SER A 143 15.84 9.17 13.57
N VAL A 144 16.29 9.94 12.57
CA VAL A 144 15.80 9.89 11.18
C VAL A 144 16.51 8.85 10.32
N ASP A 145 17.65 8.34 10.79
CA ASP A 145 18.55 7.43 10.06
C ASP A 145 18.89 6.15 10.85
N GLY A 146 18.52 6.08 12.14
CA GLY A 146 18.84 4.99 13.05
C GLY A 146 20.27 5.02 13.60
N ALA A 147 21.04 6.08 13.32
CA ALA A 147 22.45 6.20 13.70
C ALA A 147 22.72 7.48 14.51
N VAL A 148 22.17 8.62 14.08
CA VAL A 148 22.30 9.91 14.77
C VAL A 148 21.05 10.16 15.60
N TRP A 149 21.24 10.43 16.89
CA TRP A 149 20.16 10.54 17.87
C TRP A 149 20.01 11.95 18.41
N SER A 150 18.76 12.38 18.61
CA SER A 150 18.45 13.64 19.28
C SER A 150 18.88 13.62 20.75
N THR A 151 19.02 14.80 21.36
CA THR A 151 19.20 14.88 22.82
C THR A 151 17.96 14.37 23.56
N PRO A 152 18.11 13.70 24.72
CA PRO A 152 16.99 13.27 25.56
C PRO A 152 16.06 14.41 25.94
N GLN A 153 14.76 14.24 25.71
CA GLN A 153 13.71 15.18 26.10
C GLN A 153 12.75 14.55 27.12
N PRO A 154 12.28 15.29 28.13
CA PRO A 154 11.26 14.79 29.05
C PRO A 154 9.88 14.70 28.38
N ILE A 155 9.13 13.67 28.75
CA ILE A 155 7.69 13.60 28.52
C ILE A 155 6.99 13.86 29.86
N SER A 156 6.17 14.90 29.92
CA SER A 156 5.47 15.30 31.14
C SER A 156 4.37 14.31 31.51
N THR A 157 4.68 13.39 32.42
CA THR A 157 3.71 12.47 33.05
C THR A 157 3.37 12.95 34.46
N SER A 158 2.24 12.55 35.05
CA SER A 158 2.02 12.78 36.48
C SER A 158 2.62 11.62 37.27
N HIS A 159 2.44 10.41 36.76
CA HIS A 159 2.87 9.16 37.39
C HIS A 159 4.26 8.72 36.90
N ILE A 160 4.90 7.82 37.66
CA ILE A 160 6.12 7.13 37.22
C ILE A 160 5.81 6.15 36.08
N ALA A 161 6.75 5.94 35.16
CA ALA A 161 6.50 5.23 33.90
C ALA A 161 7.48 4.06 33.65
N LEU A 162 7.87 3.35 34.71
CA LEU A 162 8.86 2.26 34.65
C LEU A 162 8.54 1.21 33.57
N ASN A 163 7.26 0.86 33.43
CA ASN A 163 6.79 0.07 32.31
C ASN A 163 6.14 1.01 31.30
N ASN A 164 6.81 1.28 30.18
CA ASN A 164 6.29 2.11 29.10
C ASN A 164 6.51 1.43 27.74
N LYS A 165 5.52 1.54 26.86
CA LYS A 165 5.54 0.94 25.52
C LYS A 165 4.89 1.90 24.50
N PRO A 166 5.64 2.34 23.48
CA PRO A 166 5.10 3.11 22.37
C PRO A 166 4.36 2.19 21.39
N VAL A 167 3.30 2.70 20.77
CA VAL A 167 2.52 2.02 19.72
C VAL A 167 1.88 3.07 18.81
N VAL A 168 1.91 2.85 17.50
CA VAL A 168 1.25 3.74 16.54
C VAL A 168 -0.14 3.19 16.23
N TYR A 169 -1.18 4.02 16.37
CA TYR A 169 -2.55 3.66 16.06
C TYR A 169 -3.31 4.88 15.52
N ASN A 170 -4.05 4.72 14.42
CA ASN A 170 -4.84 5.78 13.79
C ASN A 170 -4.05 7.10 13.55
N GLY A 171 -2.82 6.98 13.04
CA GLY A 171 -1.96 8.13 12.71
C GLY A 171 -1.42 8.89 13.93
N ARG A 172 -1.48 8.29 15.13
CA ARG A 172 -0.92 8.86 16.36
C ARG A 172 0.02 7.87 17.03
N LEU A 173 1.09 8.39 17.60
CA LEU A 173 1.98 7.63 18.48
C LEU A 173 1.44 7.72 19.91
N PHE A 174 1.05 6.59 20.48
CA PHE A 174 0.70 6.46 21.89
C PHE A 174 1.89 5.90 22.66
N VAL A 175 2.09 6.34 23.90
CA VAL A 175 2.93 5.66 24.88
C VAL A 175 2.02 5.26 26.02
N LEU A 176 1.79 3.95 26.16
CA LEU A 176 1.07 3.39 27.29
C LEU A 176 2.07 3.07 28.39
N TYR A 177 1.72 3.37 29.64
CA TYR A 177 2.58 3.08 30.77
C TYR A 177 1.81 2.81 32.06
N SER A 178 2.48 2.16 33.00
CA SER A 178 1.96 1.90 34.33
C SER A 178 3.05 2.14 35.37
N GLU A 179 2.61 2.51 36.58
CA GLU A 179 3.48 2.52 37.75
C GLU A 179 3.86 1.08 38.12
N ASN A 180 5.02 0.90 38.74
CA ASN A 180 5.40 -0.41 39.24
C ASN A 180 4.44 -0.83 40.37
N SER A 181 3.69 -1.90 40.15
CA SER A 181 2.62 -2.34 41.05
C SER A 181 1.44 -1.35 41.20
N GLY A 182 1.23 -0.47 40.22
CA GLY A 182 0.05 0.39 40.14
C GLY A 182 -1.21 -0.37 39.69
N LYS A 183 -2.39 0.24 39.86
CA LYS A 183 -3.68 -0.34 39.44
C LYS A 183 -4.20 0.21 38.11
N ALA A 184 -3.48 1.13 37.50
CA ALA A 184 -3.92 1.85 36.31
C ALA A 184 -2.88 1.80 35.19
N VAL A 185 -3.38 1.85 33.96
CA VAL A 185 -2.59 2.17 32.77
C VAL A 185 -2.93 3.60 32.37
N TYR A 186 -1.88 4.37 32.11
CA TYR A 186 -1.95 5.74 31.64
C TYR A 186 -1.44 5.80 30.20
N SER A 187 -1.74 6.90 29.54
CA SER A 187 -1.31 7.15 28.17
C SER A 187 -0.95 8.61 27.95
N VAL A 188 0.03 8.83 27.09
CA VAL A 188 0.31 10.10 26.43
C VAL A 188 0.39 9.83 24.93
N SER A 189 0.11 10.83 24.11
CA SER A 189 0.09 10.66 22.65
C SER A 189 0.79 11.82 21.95
N SER A 190 1.25 11.58 20.72
CA SER A 190 1.91 12.56 19.88
C SER A 190 1.47 12.43 18.42
N ARG A 191 1.46 13.57 17.72
CA ARG A 191 1.19 13.64 16.27
C ARG A 191 2.48 13.77 15.43
N ASP A 192 3.60 14.10 16.07
CA ASP A 192 4.89 14.37 15.41
C ASP A 192 6.08 13.60 16.04
N GLY A 193 5.86 12.88 17.14
CA GLY A 193 6.87 12.18 17.93
C GLY A 193 7.70 13.10 18.82
N ILE A 194 7.36 14.40 18.88
CA ILE A 194 8.14 15.44 19.58
C ILE A 194 7.27 16.12 20.64
N ALA A 195 6.10 16.64 20.24
CA ALA A 195 5.14 17.26 21.13
C ALA A 195 4.17 16.20 21.68
N TRP A 196 3.98 16.18 23.00
CA TRP A 196 3.20 15.18 23.70
C TRP A 196 1.96 15.78 24.35
N SER A 197 0.87 15.02 24.34
CA SER A 197 -0.36 15.36 25.06
C SER A 197 -0.13 15.34 26.57
N ARG A 198 -1.10 15.90 27.31
CA ARG A 198 -1.21 15.61 28.74
C ARG A 198 -1.50 14.13 28.95
N GLU A 199 -1.12 13.64 30.13
CA GLU A 199 -1.46 12.30 30.60
C GLU A 199 -2.98 12.11 30.64
N SER A 200 -3.43 10.95 30.17
CA SER A 200 -4.81 10.48 30.30
C SER A 200 -4.85 9.07 30.88
N LEU A 201 -5.83 8.81 31.76
CA LEU A 201 -6.13 7.47 32.24
C LEU A 201 -6.64 6.62 31.08
N ALA A 202 -5.96 5.52 30.76
CA ALA A 202 -6.42 4.57 29.75
C ALA A 202 -7.49 3.64 30.36
N PHE A 203 -7.12 2.92 31.43
CA PHE A 203 -8.04 2.11 32.21
C PHE A 203 -7.48 1.83 33.60
N GLN A 204 -8.35 1.40 34.52
CA GLN A 204 -8.00 1.08 35.90
C GLN A 204 -8.63 -0.25 36.32
N GLU A 205 -7.87 -1.02 37.10
CA GLU A 205 -8.29 -2.27 37.73
C GLU A 205 -8.56 -2.05 39.23
N THR A 206 -9.39 -2.91 39.82
CA THR A 206 -9.86 -2.72 41.20
C THR A 206 -9.21 -3.67 42.21
N ALA A 207 -9.02 -4.93 41.82
CA ALA A 207 -8.55 -5.98 42.72
C ALA A 207 -7.03 -6.01 42.85
N ASP A 208 -6.32 -6.25 41.75
CA ASP A 208 -4.89 -6.53 41.73
C ASP A 208 -4.08 -5.42 41.04
N SER A 209 -2.78 -5.40 41.32
CA SER A 209 -1.82 -4.50 40.68
C SER A 209 -1.29 -5.06 39.36
N ILE A 210 -1.13 -4.17 38.39
CA ILE A 210 -0.56 -4.45 37.07
C ILE A 210 0.96 -4.61 37.21
N LEU A 211 1.46 -5.78 36.81
CA LEU A 211 2.88 -6.11 36.79
C LEU A 211 3.55 -5.62 35.50
N THR A 212 2.92 -5.90 34.36
CA THR A 212 3.43 -5.54 33.03
C THR A 212 2.31 -5.42 32.02
N MET A 213 2.59 -4.75 30.91
CA MET A 213 1.65 -4.42 29.84
C MET A 213 2.40 -4.29 28.52
N VAL A 214 1.76 -4.77 27.45
CA VAL A 214 2.30 -4.81 26.10
C VAL A 214 1.19 -4.41 25.13
N PRO A 215 1.36 -3.29 24.39
CA PRO A 215 0.44 -2.91 23.35
C PRO A 215 0.84 -3.47 21.99
N VAL A 216 -0.14 -3.71 21.13
CA VAL A 216 0.05 -4.05 19.71
C VAL A 216 -1.21 -3.67 18.94
N VAL A 217 -1.08 -3.22 17.69
CA VAL A 217 -2.22 -3.08 16.79
C VAL A 217 -2.40 -4.40 16.06
N TYR A 218 -3.58 -4.98 16.20
CA TYR A 218 -3.93 -6.26 15.61
C TYR A 218 -5.40 -6.26 15.23
N ASN A 219 -5.68 -6.71 14.00
CA ASN A 219 -7.03 -6.77 13.45
C ASN A 219 -7.76 -5.41 13.54
N GLY A 220 -7.05 -4.33 13.21
CA GLY A 220 -7.61 -2.97 13.16
C GLY A 220 -7.93 -2.33 14.50
N GLN A 221 -7.55 -2.94 15.62
CA GLN A 221 -7.73 -2.42 16.99
C GLN A 221 -6.39 -2.30 17.70
N LEU A 222 -6.27 -1.33 18.61
CA LEU A 222 -5.16 -1.29 19.56
C LEU A 222 -5.46 -2.23 20.72
N TRP A 223 -4.67 -3.28 20.88
CA TRP A 223 -4.74 -4.21 22.01
C TRP A 223 -3.76 -3.77 23.09
N ALA A 224 -4.19 -3.83 24.34
CA ALA A 224 -3.32 -3.79 25.51
C ALA A 224 -3.43 -5.12 26.24
N TYR A 225 -2.38 -5.94 26.16
CA TYR A 225 -2.21 -7.15 26.94
C TYR A 225 -1.52 -6.80 28.25
N TYR A 226 -1.98 -7.35 29.37
CA TYR A 226 -1.39 -7.04 30.67
C TYR A 226 -1.48 -8.22 31.63
N ALA A 227 -0.57 -8.25 32.61
CA ALA A 227 -0.50 -9.28 33.62
C ALA A 227 -0.52 -8.67 35.03
N PHE A 228 -1.12 -9.39 35.98
CA PHE A 228 -1.07 -9.07 37.40
C PHE A 228 0.09 -9.79 38.10
N GLY A 229 0.45 -9.32 39.30
CA GLY A 229 1.50 -9.95 40.12
C GLY A 229 1.22 -11.41 40.49
N ASN A 230 -0.06 -11.82 40.53
CA ASN A 230 -0.48 -13.20 40.76
C ASN A 230 -0.36 -14.11 39.51
N GLY A 231 0.06 -13.57 38.36
CA GLY A 231 0.22 -14.30 37.11
C GLY A 231 -1.01 -14.35 36.21
N ALA A 232 -2.15 -13.78 36.64
CA ALA A 232 -3.34 -13.67 35.80
C ALA A 232 -3.11 -12.67 34.65
N THR A 233 -3.56 -13.02 33.45
CA THR A 233 -3.30 -12.23 32.23
C THR A 233 -4.59 -11.87 31.50
N PHE A 234 -4.66 -10.64 31.01
CA PHE A 234 -5.86 -10.06 30.43
C PHE A 234 -5.55 -9.25 29.16
N ALA A 235 -6.61 -8.91 28.43
CA ALA A 235 -6.59 -7.93 27.35
C ALA A 235 -7.73 -6.93 27.48
N ARG A 236 -7.47 -5.72 26.98
CA ARG A 236 -8.49 -4.76 26.55
C ARG A 236 -8.16 -4.29 25.15
N THR A 237 -9.18 -3.94 24.39
CA THR A 237 -9.04 -3.29 23.09
C THR A 237 -9.46 -1.85 23.16
N TYR A 238 -8.76 -1.01 22.42
CA TYR A 238 -9.09 0.38 22.18
C TYR A 238 -9.56 0.49 20.73
N ASP A 239 -10.83 0.84 20.57
CA ASP A 239 -11.47 0.88 19.26
C ASP A 239 -11.21 2.21 18.53
N ARG A 240 -11.76 2.34 17.31
CA ARG A 240 -11.59 3.55 16.50
C ARG A 240 -12.42 4.74 17.00
N SER A 241 -13.45 4.49 17.81
CA SER A 241 -14.23 5.53 18.50
C SER A 241 -13.48 6.13 19.70
N GLY A 242 -12.32 5.58 20.01
CA GLY A 242 -11.45 6.07 21.07
C GLY A 242 -11.88 5.59 22.46
N GLN A 243 -12.54 4.43 22.53
CA GLN A 243 -13.02 3.83 23.79
C GLN A 243 -12.28 2.54 24.11
N TRP A 244 -11.97 2.34 25.40
CA TRP A 244 -11.46 1.07 25.91
C TRP A 244 -12.60 0.11 26.20
N GLY A 245 -12.51 -1.09 25.62
CA GLY A 245 -13.43 -2.18 25.87
C GLY A 245 -13.30 -2.81 27.26
N ALA A 246 -14.19 -3.75 27.53
CA ALA A 246 -14.17 -4.55 28.75
C ALA A 246 -12.91 -5.41 28.87
N ARG A 247 -12.52 -5.71 30.12
CA ARG A 247 -11.46 -6.68 30.42
C ARG A 247 -11.86 -8.07 29.92
N ARG A 248 -10.93 -8.76 29.25
CA ARG A 248 -11.09 -10.13 28.79
C ARG A 248 -9.92 -10.98 29.26
N ASP A 249 -10.19 -12.20 29.68
CA ASP A 249 -9.16 -13.13 30.15
C ASP A 249 -8.39 -13.72 28.97
N LEU A 250 -7.07 -13.90 29.12
CA LEU A 250 -6.27 -14.66 28.16
C LEU A 250 -6.24 -16.13 28.53
N LYS A 251 -6.31 -17.00 27.53
CA LYS A 251 -6.19 -18.46 27.70
C LYS A 251 -4.88 -18.96 27.11
N GLY A 252 -4.26 -19.94 27.75
CA GLY A 252 -3.06 -20.63 27.26
C GLY A 252 -1.72 -19.98 27.62
N ILE A 253 -1.71 -18.72 28.07
CA ILE A 253 -0.56 -18.10 28.73
C ILE A 253 -0.71 -18.32 30.23
N ALA A 254 -0.15 -19.42 30.75
CA ALA A 254 -0.20 -19.70 32.18
C ALA A 254 0.93 -18.96 32.92
N GLY A 255 0.59 -18.18 33.94
CA GLY A 255 1.53 -17.67 34.95
C GLY A 255 1.22 -18.28 36.31
N GLN A 256 2.06 -19.17 36.84
CA GLN A 256 2.03 -19.54 38.26
C GLN A 256 2.87 -18.53 39.05
N GLY A 257 2.39 -17.28 39.17
CA GLY A 257 2.96 -16.22 40.02
C GLY A 257 4.41 -15.75 39.75
N GLY A 258 4.73 -14.52 40.16
CA GLY A 258 6.08 -13.95 40.06
C GLY A 258 6.48 -13.56 38.63
N LEU A 259 7.73 -13.84 38.22
CA LEU A 259 8.19 -13.61 36.83
C LEU A 259 7.51 -14.53 35.81
N GLN A 260 6.81 -15.58 36.26
CA GLN A 260 6.01 -16.46 35.41
C GLN A 260 4.73 -15.73 35.01
N GLY A 261 4.60 -15.35 33.74
CA GLY A 261 3.53 -14.48 33.25
C GLY A 261 3.99 -13.04 32.92
N PHE A 262 5.28 -12.72 33.07
CA PHE A 262 5.82 -11.42 32.69
C PHE A 262 5.82 -11.24 31.16
N LEU A 263 4.86 -10.48 30.66
CA LEU A 263 4.77 -10.00 29.28
C LEU A 263 5.82 -8.92 28.98
N ASN A 264 6.36 -8.87 27.77
CA ASN A 264 7.34 -7.83 27.38
C ASN A 264 7.11 -7.19 26.01
N SER A 265 6.86 -8.02 24.99
CA SER A 265 6.80 -7.59 23.61
C SER A 265 5.75 -8.37 22.87
N ALA A 266 5.10 -7.71 21.91
CA ALA A 266 4.17 -8.29 20.97
C ALA A 266 4.47 -7.76 19.58
N ALA A 267 4.24 -8.60 18.58
CA ALA A 267 4.40 -8.26 17.17
C ALA A 267 3.35 -9.02 16.36
N MET A 268 2.98 -8.49 15.20
CA MET A 268 2.07 -9.16 14.28
C MET A 268 2.70 -9.33 12.91
N ILE A 269 2.30 -10.41 12.23
CA ILE A 269 2.71 -10.73 10.88
C ILE A 269 1.51 -11.38 10.18
N GLY A 270 1.09 -10.78 9.07
CA GLY A 270 -0.18 -11.12 8.43
C GLY A 270 -1.36 -11.05 9.40
N ASP A 271 -2.08 -12.16 9.56
CA ASP A 271 -3.25 -12.32 10.41
C ASP A 271 -2.95 -12.93 11.78
N ARG A 272 -1.67 -13.03 12.17
CA ARG A 272 -1.24 -13.61 13.45
C ARG A 272 -0.57 -12.59 14.35
N VAL A 273 -0.84 -12.72 15.65
CA VAL A 273 -0.18 -11.94 16.70
C VAL A 273 0.65 -12.85 17.59
N PHE A 274 1.81 -12.36 18.01
CA PHE A 274 2.75 -13.03 18.88
C PHE A 274 2.95 -12.21 20.14
N ILE A 275 3.18 -12.88 21.27
CA ILE A 275 3.52 -12.24 22.54
C ILE A 275 4.57 -13.05 23.28
N SER A 276 5.54 -12.35 23.87
CA SER A 276 6.57 -12.96 24.71
C SER A 276 6.12 -12.93 26.17
N SER A 277 6.19 -14.06 26.86
CA SER A 277 5.99 -14.16 28.30
C SER A 277 7.09 -15.04 28.91
N SER A 278 7.92 -14.45 29.77
CA SER A 278 9.13 -15.12 30.28
C SER A 278 9.95 -15.73 29.11
N ALA A 279 10.55 -16.90 29.27
CA ALA A 279 11.33 -17.56 28.22
C ALA A 279 10.52 -18.16 27.05
N THR A 280 9.21 -17.90 26.97
CA THR A 280 8.31 -18.50 25.96
C THR A 280 7.63 -17.42 25.12
N THR A 281 7.62 -17.63 23.81
CA THR A 281 6.83 -16.88 22.85
C THR A 281 5.57 -17.66 22.52
N PHE A 282 4.43 -16.98 22.50
CA PHE A 282 3.12 -17.52 22.19
C PHE A 282 2.59 -16.87 20.92
N HIS A 283 1.70 -17.56 20.21
CA HIS A 283 0.97 -17.01 19.07
C HIS A 283 -0.54 -17.13 19.29
N SER A 284 -1.30 -16.28 18.60
CA SER A 284 -2.76 -16.30 18.56
C SER A 284 -3.28 -15.84 17.20
N ASN A 285 -4.43 -16.38 16.81
CA ASN A 285 -5.17 -16.00 15.60
C ASN A 285 -6.43 -15.17 15.94
N ASP A 286 -6.75 -14.99 17.22
CA ASP A 286 -7.91 -14.21 17.69
C ASP A 286 -7.55 -13.17 18.77
N GLY A 287 -6.29 -13.16 19.21
CA GLY A 287 -5.76 -12.28 20.24
C GLY A 287 -6.15 -12.67 21.67
N LEU A 288 -6.87 -13.76 21.92
CA LEU A 288 -7.34 -14.18 23.25
C LEU A 288 -6.93 -15.61 23.62
N ASN A 289 -6.92 -16.52 22.65
CA ASN A 289 -6.51 -17.90 22.81
C ASN A 289 -5.08 -18.06 22.29
N TRP A 290 -4.16 -18.41 23.19
CA TRP A 290 -2.74 -18.44 22.90
C TRP A 290 -2.18 -19.86 22.98
N SER A 291 -1.28 -20.17 22.06
CA SER A 291 -0.54 -21.43 22.06
C SER A 291 0.97 -21.15 22.13
N PRO A 292 1.75 -21.94 22.90
CA PRO A 292 3.21 -21.85 22.85
C PRO A 292 3.71 -22.01 21.42
N TYR A 293 4.59 -21.13 20.99
CA TYR A 293 5.19 -21.13 19.66
C TYR A 293 6.65 -21.54 19.72
N PHE A 294 7.45 -20.85 20.56
CA PHE A 294 8.88 -21.07 20.68
C PHE A 294 9.34 -20.78 22.10
N SER A 295 10.34 -21.50 22.62
CA SER A 295 10.94 -21.21 23.92
C SER A 295 12.44 -21.42 23.88
N LYS A 296 13.16 -20.48 24.51
CA LYS A 296 14.62 -20.54 24.64
C LYS A 296 15.01 -20.24 26.07
N ASN A 297 15.40 -21.28 26.80
CA ASN A 297 15.68 -21.19 28.22
C ASN A 297 17.16 -20.97 28.48
N PHE A 298 17.49 -19.77 28.94
CA PHE A 298 18.76 -19.46 29.60
C PHE A 298 18.56 -19.33 31.11
N LEU A 299 19.65 -19.33 31.87
CA LEU A 299 19.62 -19.01 33.30
C LEU A 299 18.89 -17.67 33.50
N GLY A 300 17.79 -17.66 34.29
CA GLY A 300 17.05 -16.44 34.64
C GLY A 300 15.68 -16.21 33.97
N LYS A 301 15.19 -17.09 33.08
CA LYS A 301 13.85 -17.03 32.44
C LYS A 301 13.42 -15.63 31.94
N TYR A 302 14.30 -14.96 31.18
CA TYR A 302 14.06 -13.60 30.71
C TYR A 302 13.03 -13.52 29.57
N PRO A 303 12.19 -12.47 29.53
CA PRO A 303 11.31 -12.22 28.42
C PRO A 303 12.08 -11.80 27.15
N SER A 304 11.60 -12.25 26.00
CA SER A 304 12.20 -11.93 24.70
C SER A 304 11.64 -10.64 24.10
N GLY A 305 12.44 -9.94 23.30
CA GLY A 305 11.95 -8.91 22.38
C GLY A 305 11.45 -9.57 21.10
N LEU A 306 10.32 -9.11 20.59
CA LEU A 306 9.73 -9.61 19.34
C LEU A 306 9.76 -8.52 18.28
N GLY A 307 10.01 -8.92 17.03
CA GLY A 307 9.99 -8.02 15.88
C GLY A 307 9.79 -8.76 14.58
N VAL A 308 9.68 -8.01 13.49
CA VAL A 308 9.51 -8.55 12.14
C VAL A 308 10.51 -7.87 11.21
N SER A 309 11.14 -8.65 10.34
CA SER A 309 11.87 -8.15 9.19
C SER A 309 10.92 -8.08 8.00
N TYR A 310 10.72 -6.86 7.48
CA TYR A 310 9.95 -6.63 6.26
C TYR A 310 10.83 -6.64 5.00
N ALA A 311 12.14 -6.83 5.11
CA ALA A 311 13.05 -6.79 3.96
C ALA A 311 12.62 -7.74 2.84
N ILE A 312 12.67 -7.26 1.59
CA ILE A 312 12.40 -8.10 0.43
C ILE A 312 13.58 -9.02 0.13
N SER A 313 13.27 -10.26 -0.24
CA SER A 313 14.21 -11.36 -0.41
C SER A 313 14.09 -12.01 -1.78
N ALA A 314 15.10 -12.81 -2.16
CA ALA A 314 15.01 -13.62 -3.39
C ALA A 314 13.84 -14.61 -3.34
N SER A 315 13.50 -15.13 -2.15
CA SER A 315 12.36 -16.04 -1.97
C SER A 315 11.02 -15.37 -2.28
N ASP A 316 10.85 -14.07 -2.02
CA ASP A 316 9.62 -13.36 -2.42
C ASP A 316 9.38 -13.48 -3.94
N LEU A 317 10.44 -13.40 -4.73
CA LEU A 317 10.40 -13.37 -6.18
C LEU A 317 10.25 -14.77 -6.80
N THR A 318 10.79 -15.81 -6.16
CA THR A 318 10.89 -17.16 -6.74
C THR A 318 10.02 -18.21 -6.06
N ARG A 319 9.40 -17.92 -4.91
CA ARG A 319 8.58 -18.91 -4.22
C ARG A 319 7.32 -19.24 -5.02
N SER A 320 6.93 -20.51 -4.98
CA SER A 320 5.60 -20.93 -5.43
C SER A 320 4.53 -20.37 -4.51
N ASN A 321 3.34 -20.13 -5.08
CA ASN A 321 2.16 -19.65 -4.36
C ASN A 321 2.36 -18.32 -3.59
N PRO A 322 2.92 -17.25 -4.19
CA PRO A 322 3.01 -15.98 -3.50
C PRO A 322 1.61 -15.48 -3.12
N GLN A 323 1.35 -15.40 -1.81
CA GLN A 323 0.09 -14.89 -1.27
C GLN A 323 0.08 -13.37 -1.26
N LEU A 324 -1.10 -12.81 -1.52
CA LEU A 324 -1.36 -11.41 -1.26
C LEU A 324 -1.19 -11.16 0.26
N PRO A 325 -0.40 -10.16 0.70
CA PRO A 325 -0.23 -9.87 2.12
C PRO A 325 -1.58 -9.55 2.79
N SER A 326 -1.92 -10.20 3.91
CA SER A 326 -3.24 -10.02 4.55
C SER A 326 -3.33 -8.73 5.37
N ASP A 327 -2.24 -8.34 6.03
CA ASP A 327 -2.14 -7.11 6.78
C ASP A 327 -0.68 -6.71 6.97
N LEU A 328 -0.46 -5.54 7.55
CA LEU A 328 0.84 -4.98 7.85
C LEU A 328 0.81 -4.36 9.25
N ALA A 329 1.91 -4.44 9.99
CA ALA A 329 1.99 -3.80 11.30
C ALA A 329 1.92 -2.28 11.19
N THR A 330 1.50 -1.61 12.27
CA THR A 330 1.64 -0.17 12.41
C THR A 330 3.02 0.17 12.99
N GLY A 331 3.41 1.45 12.87
CA GLY A 331 4.66 1.93 13.44
C GLY A 331 5.90 1.38 12.73
N ILE A 332 5.86 1.46 11.40
CA ILE A 332 6.89 1.03 10.44
C ILE A 332 7.22 2.19 9.50
N SER A 333 8.25 2.04 8.67
CA SER A 333 8.74 3.08 7.78
C SER A 333 8.15 3.01 6.37
N HIS A 334 8.27 4.10 5.61
CA HIS A 334 7.88 4.13 4.19
C HIS A 334 8.54 3.07 3.32
N THR A 335 9.76 2.65 3.65
CA THR A 335 10.47 1.54 2.99
C THR A 335 9.74 0.21 3.17
N ASP A 336 9.14 0.00 4.35
CA ASP A 336 8.34 -1.19 4.64
C ASP A 336 7.01 -1.16 3.86
N TYR A 337 6.38 0.02 3.72
CA TYR A 337 5.22 0.22 2.83
C TYR A 337 5.56 -0.09 1.37
N ALA A 338 6.72 0.36 0.89
CA ALA A 338 7.15 0.08 -0.48
C ALA A 338 7.40 -1.42 -0.69
N THR A 339 7.89 -2.12 0.33
CA THR A 339 8.06 -3.58 0.27
C THR A 339 6.72 -4.32 0.27
N PHE A 340 5.75 -3.88 1.07
CA PHE A 340 4.37 -4.39 1.02
C PHE A 340 3.74 -4.20 -0.38
N ALA A 341 3.97 -3.05 -1.01
CA ALA A 341 3.51 -2.77 -2.37
C ALA A 341 4.12 -3.74 -3.39
N TRP A 342 5.44 -4.00 -3.31
CA TRP A 342 6.10 -5.00 -4.14
C TRP A 342 5.57 -6.41 -3.93
N ARG A 343 5.36 -6.84 -2.67
CA ARG A 343 4.73 -8.14 -2.37
C ARG A 343 3.32 -8.26 -2.95
N SER A 344 2.54 -7.18 -2.88
CA SER A 344 1.22 -7.11 -3.52
C SER A 344 1.32 -7.29 -5.04
N PHE A 345 2.26 -6.61 -5.70
CA PHE A 345 2.51 -6.75 -7.13
C PHE A 345 2.96 -8.16 -7.51
N ILE A 346 3.88 -8.76 -6.75
CA ILE A 346 4.38 -10.12 -6.94
C ILE A 346 3.23 -11.14 -6.89
N ALA A 347 2.37 -11.05 -5.86
CA ALA A 347 1.24 -11.95 -5.70
C ALA A 347 0.20 -11.79 -6.83
N LEU A 348 -0.16 -10.54 -7.16
CA LEU A 348 -1.16 -10.25 -8.18
C LEU A 348 -0.69 -10.59 -9.60
N ASN A 349 0.61 -10.53 -9.86
CA ASN A 349 1.22 -10.92 -11.13
C ASN A 349 1.79 -12.36 -11.11
N ASN A 350 1.38 -13.20 -10.16
CA ASN A 350 1.39 -14.65 -10.36
C ASN A 350 0.30 -15.05 -11.37
N THR A 351 0.42 -16.20 -12.01
CA THR A 351 -0.67 -16.76 -12.81
C THR A 351 -1.88 -17.13 -11.95
N ALA A 352 -3.09 -17.09 -12.51
CA ALA A 352 -4.29 -17.59 -11.85
C ALA A 352 -4.31 -19.13 -11.82
N ASN A 353 -4.97 -19.69 -10.82
CA ASN A 353 -5.15 -21.13 -10.67
C ASN A 353 -6.09 -21.69 -11.74
N THR A 354 -5.82 -22.90 -12.21
CA THR A 354 -6.61 -23.61 -13.23
C THR A 354 -7.37 -24.79 -12.61
N PRO A 355 -8.50 -25.25 -13.19
CA PRO A 355 -9.13 -24.76 -14.42
C PRO A 355 -9.85 -23.42 -14.23
N LEU A 356 -9.79 -22.58 -15.25
CA LEU A 356 -10.60 -21.37 -15.38
C LEU A 356 -11.91 -21.68 -16.14
N PRO A 357 -13.03 -21.00 -15.86
CA PRO A 357 -13.19 -19.87 -14.93
C PRO A 357 -13.44 -20.27 -13.46
N ALA A 358 -13.52 -21.55 -13.13
CA ALA A 358 -13.89 -22.01 -11.78
C ALA A 358 -12.99 -21.43 -10.66
N ASN A 359 -11.70 -21.26 -10.94
CA ASN A 359 -10.70 -20.79 -9.99
C ASN A 359 -10.25 -19.33 -10.20
N ARG A 360 -11.09 -18.48 -10.83
CA ARG A 360 -10.81 -17.03 -10.92
C ARG A 360 -10.53 -16.45 -9.54
N GLY A 361 -9.66 -15.44 -9.48
CA GLY A 361 -9.34 -14.72 -8.23
C GLY A 361 -8.54 -15.55 -7.22
N VAL A 362 -8.08 -16.75 -7.59
CA VAL A 362 -7.20 -17.61 -6.80
C VAL A 362 -5.85 -17.70 -7.51
N GLY A 363 -4.75 -17.38 -6.81
CA GLY A 363 -3.40 -17.49 -7.37
C GLY A 363 -2.99 -18.94 -7.60
N ASN A 364 -2.18 -19.19 -8.64
CA ASN A 364 -1.68 -20.53 -8.95
C ASN A 364 -0.73 -21.02 -7.84
N PRO A 365 -1.07 -22.09 -7.12
CA PRO A 365 -0.25 -22.57 -6.01
C PRO A 365 1.08 -23.19 -6.47
N ASN A 366 1.19 -23.57 -7.75
CA ASN A 366 2.40 -24.16 -8.31
C ASN A 366 3.25 -23.14 -9.08
N GLY A 367 2.76 -21.92 -9.27
CA GLY A 367 3.46 -20.85 -9.99
C GLY A 367 4.16 -19.87 -9.06
N SER A 368 5.22 -19.25 -9.56
CA SER A 368 5.92 -18.13 -8.92
C SER A 368 5.82 -16.85 -9.77
N PHE A 369 6.22 -15.72 -9.19
CA PHE A 369 6.38 -14.47 -9.93
C PHE A 369 7.48 -14.55 -10.98
N ALA A 370 8.56 -15.29 -10.71
CA ALA A 370 9.59 -15.60 -11.70
C ALA A 370 9.01 -16.34 -12.91
N ASP A 371 8.10 -17.29 -12.70
CA ASP A 371 7.50 -18.09 -13.79
C ASP A 371 6.61 -17.25 -14.71
N SER A 372 5.80 -16.36 -14.14
CA SER A 372 4.92 -15.48 -14.93
C SER A 372 5.70 -14.45 -15.76
N GLY A 373 6.95 -14.18 -15.40
CA GLY A 373 7.78 -13.20 -16.10
C GLY A 373 8.50 -13.73 -17.34
N LYS A 374 8.59 -15.06 -17.52
CA LYS A 374 9.45 -15.70 -18.53
C LYS A 374 9.08 -15.42 -19.99
N ALA A 375 7.86 -14.96 -20.24
CA ALA A 375 7.36 -14.64 -21.56
C ALA A 375 6.45 -13.42 -21.50
N SER A 376 6.34 -12.69 -22.61
CA SER A 376 5.41 -11.56 -22.72
C SER A 376 3.96 -11.96 -22.48
N GLN A 377 3.53 -13.08 -23.04
CA GLN A 377 2.19 -13.61 -22.81
C GLN A 377 2.31 -14.89 -22.00
N THR A 378 1.65 -14.91 -20.84
CA THR A 378 1.59 -16.10 -19.99
C THR A 378 0.58 -17.10 -20.55
N ALA A 379 0.82 -18.40 -20.31
CA ALA A 379 -0.09 -19.46 -20.76
C ALA A 379 -1.47 -19.38 -20.09
N ASN A 380 -1.51 -18.92 -18.84
CA ASN A 380 -2.72 -18.59 -18.11
C ASN A 380 -2.71 -17.10 -17.75
N PRO A 381 -3.87 -16.41 -17.68
CA PRO A 381 -3.93 -15.03 -17.21
C PRO A 381 -3.28 -14.85 -15.84
N LEU A 382 -2.76 -13.65 -15.57
CA LEU A 382 -2.33 -13.26 -14.24
C LEU A 382 -3.52 -13.21 -13.27
N LEU A 383 -3.26 -13.37 -11.98
CA LEU A 383 -4.27 -13.42 -10.94
C LEU A 383 -5.21 -12.22 -11.01
N TRP A 384 -4.66 -11.00 -11.02
CA TRP A 384 -5.47 -9.79 -11.10
C TRP A 384 -6.28 -9.69 -12.40
N GLN A 385 -5.78 -10.23 -13.52
CA GLN A 385 -6.52 -10.22 -14.78
C GLN A 385 -7.82 -11.00 -14.65
N THR A 386 -7.88 -12.03 -13.79
CA THR A 386 -9.09 -12.82 -13.55
C THR A 386 -10.07 -12.20 -12.55
N PHE A 387 -9.75 -11.06 -11.94
CA PHE A 387 -10.70 -10.30 -11.12
C PHE A 387 -11.93 -9.87 -11.93
N ALA A 388 -13.01 -9.51 -11.25
CA ALA A 388 -14.23 -9.06 -11.92
C ALA A 388 -14.01 -7.65 -12.49
N HIS A 389 -14.21 -7.49 -13.80
CA HIS A 389 -14.26 -6.18 -14.43
C HIS A 389 -15.36 -5.30 -13.82
N ARG A 390 -15.24 -3.96 -13.89
CA ARG A 390 -16.25 -3.03 -13.33
C ARG A 390 -17.67 -3.34 -13.81
N THR A 391 -17.85 -3.75 -15.06
CA THR A 391 -19.16 -4.16 -15.61
C THR A 391 -19.58 -5.58 -15.25
N GLU A 392 -18.67 -6.44 -14.81
CA GLU A 392 -19.04 -7.71 -14.18
C GLU A 392 -19.47 -7.49 -12.74
N LEU A 393 -18.83 -6.55 -12.04
CA LEU A 393 -19.18 -6.13 -10.69
C LEU A 393 -20.55 -5.46 -10.65
N PHE A 394 -20.83 -4.55 -11.60
CA PHE A 394 -22.12 -3.89 -11.74
C PHE A 394 -22.65 -4.05 -13.18
N PRO A 395 -23.19 -5.23 -13.52
CA PRO A 395 -23.69 -5.51 -14.86
C PRO A 395 -24.98 -4.75 -15.13
N ALA A 396 -25.16 -4.34 -16.38
CA ALA A 396 -26.41 -3.76 -16.82
C ALA A 396 -27.53 -4.81 -16.81
N THR A 397 -28.34 -4.77 -15.76
CA THR A 397 -29.46 -5.69 -15.54
C THR A 397 -30.71 -4.89 -15.18
N GLY A 398 -31.88 -5.38 -15.58
CA GLY A 398 -33.15 -4.71 -15.23
C GLY A 398 -33.37 -4.69 -13.72
N LYS A 399 -33.94 -3.59 -13.19
CA LYS A 399 -34.48 -3.35 -11.83
C LYS A 399 -33.94 -4.19 -10.64
N SER A 400 -32.67 -4.56 -10.59
CA SER A 400 -32.07 -5.13 -9.36
C SER A 400 -32.20 -4.10 -8.24
N ALA A 401 -32.44 -4.54 -7.00
CA ALA A 401 -32.68 -3.64 -5.87
C ALA A 401 -31.52 -2.66 -5.62
N VAL A 402 -30.30 -2.99 -6.08
CA VAL A 402 -29.12 -2.10 -6.05
C VAL A 402 -28.18 -2.25 -7.25
N GLY A 403 -28.28 -3.29 -8.10
CA GLY A 403 -27.43 -3.41 -9.30
C GLY A 403 -26.10 -4.19 -9.16
N GLY A 404 -25.91 -4.96 -8.08
CA GLY A 404 -24.76 -5.84 -7.91
C GLY A 404 -24.66 -7.00 -8.92
N PRO A 405 -23.60 -7.81 -8.87
CA PRO A 405 -23.37 -8.88 -9.83
C PRO A 405 -24.42 -9.99 -9.72
N THR A 406 -24.83 -10.54 -10.87
CA THR A 406 -25.92 -11.55 -10.95
C THR A 406 -25.44 -12.98 -11.18
N ARG A 407 -24.15 -13.18 -11.40
CA ARG A 407 -23.55 -14.48 -11.72
C ARG A 407 -22.58 -14.91 -10.61
N PRO A 408 -22.29 -16.22 -10.45
CA PRO A 408 -21.18 -16.66 -9.62
C PRO A 408 -19.86 -16.05 -10.10
N PHE A 409 -18.96 -15.68 -9.19
CA PHE A 409 -17.66 -15.10 -9.55
C PHE A 409 -16.85 -16.00 -10.49
N GLY A 410 -16.86 -17.32 -10.26
CA GLY A 410 -16.19 -18.33 -11.10
C GLY A 410 -16.84 -18.59 -12.46
N SER A 411 -17.60 -17.63 -13.00
CA SER A 411 -18.20 -17.70 -14.33
C SER A 411 -17.29 -17.09 -15.40
N SER A 412 -17.50 -17.47 -16.66
CA SER A 412 -16.84 -16.80 -17.79
C SER A 412 -17.19 -15.30 -17.84
N PRO A 413 -16.25 -14.42 -18.22
CA PRO A 413 -16.49 -12.99 -18.29
C PRO A 413 -17.70 -12.63 -19.14
N GLN A 414 -18.39 -11.56 -18.76
CA GLN A 414 -19.46 -10.96 -19.55
C GLN A 414 -19.49 -9.46 -19.31
N TYR A 415 -19.48 -8.71 -20.40
CA TYR A 415 -19.43 -7.26 -20.36
C TYR A 415 -20.75 -6.72 -20.89
N SER A 416 -21.56 -6.14 -19.99
CA SER A 416 -22.85 -5.54 -20.32
C SER A 416 -22.89 -4.08 -19.89
N TYR A 417 -23.64 -3.30 -20.66
CA TYR A 417 -23.79 -1.86 -20.49
C TYR A 417 -25.26 -1.48 -20.58
N VAL A 418 -25.67 -0.36 -20.00
CA VAL A 418 -27.09 0.06 -20.00
C VAL A 418 -27.63 0.15 -21.43
N GLN A 419 -26.84 0.68 -22.36
CA GLN A 419 -27.20 0.76 -23.79
C GLN A 419 -26.98 -0.55 -24.56
N PHE A 420 -26.17 -1.46 -24.01
CA PHE A 420 -25.79 -2.74 -24.64
C PHE A 420 -25.87 -3.87 -23.61
N PRO A 421 -27.09 -4.27 -23.17
CA PRO A 421 -27.27 -5.21 -22.07
C PRO A 421 -26.73 -6.63 -22.37
N ASN A 422 -26.56 -6.96 -23.65
CA ASN A 422 -25.95 -8.22 -24.11
C ASN A 422 -24.50 -8.05 -24.57
N GLY A 423 -23.87 -6.91 -24.26
CA GLY A 423 -22.58 -6.49 -24.81
C GLY A 423 -22.72 -5.76 -26.15
N ALA A 424 -21.70 -5.00 -26.51
CA ALA A 424 -21.62 -4.36 -27.82
C ALA A 424 -21.54 -5.42 -28.95
N PRO A 425 -21.93 -5.10 -30.19
CA PRO A 425 -21.68 -5.97 -31.34
C PRO A 425 -20.21 -6.40 -31.45
N LEU A 426 -19.96 -7.69 -31.66
CA LEU A 426 -18.61 -8.23 -31.87
C LEU A 426 -18.20 -8.10 -33.35
N ALA A 427 -16.95 -7.71 -33.59
CA ALA A 427 -16.33 -7.83 -34.89
C ALA A 427 -16.19 -9.32 -35.30
N PRO A 428 -16.06 -9.64 -36.59
CA PRO A 428 -15.87 -11.01 -37.04
C PRO A 428 -14.68 -11.69 -36.34
N GLY A 429 -14.93 -12.85 -35.72
CA GLY A 429 -13.91 -13.61 -34.99
C GLY A 429 -13.62 -13.13 -33.57
N ALA A 430 -14.22 -12.02 -33.12
CA ALA A 430 -14.06 -11.53 -31.75
C ALA A 430 -14.94 -12.31 -30.75
N SER A 431 -14.54 -12.26 -29.47
CA SER A 431 -15.15 -12.96 -28.34
C SER A 431 -15.05 -12.11 -27.06
N TYR A 432 -16.04 -12.27 -26.19
CA TYR A 432 -16.01 -11.72 -24.82
C TYR A 432 -15.41 -12.70 -23.80
N ALA A 433 -14.83 -13.82 -24.24
CA ALA A 433 -14.20 -14.79 -23.35
C ALA A 433 -12.84 -14.33 -22.78
N HIS A 434 -12.29 -13.24 -23.30
CA HIS A 434 -11.05 -12.65 -22.78
C HIS A 434 -11.30 -11.94 -21.46
N TYR A 435 -10.34 -12.02 -20.54
CA TYR A 435 -10.49 -11.49 -19.19
C TYR A 435 -10.29 -9.97 -19.11
N ASN A 436 -9.52 -9.37 -20.01
CA ASN A 436 -9.20 -7.96 -20.02
C ASN A 436 -10.13 -7.20 -20.97
N ASN A 437 -10.81 -6.18 -20.45
CA ASN A 437 -11.82 -5.41 -21.18
C ASN A 437 -11.52 -3.93 -21.05
N LEU A 438 -10.96 -3.34 -22.09
CA LEU A 438 -10.48 -1.96 -22.07
C LEU A 438 -11.60 -1.03 -22.51
N ASP A 439 -12.50 -0.71 -21.58
CA ASP A 439 -13.72 0.05 -21.84
C ASP A 439 -13.64 1.54 -21.45
N GLU A 440 -12.44 1.98 -21.07
CA GLU A 440 -12.11 3.37 -20.78
C GLU A 440 -11.00 3.83 -21.73
N ALA A 441 -11.28 4.84 -22.55
CA ALA A 441 -10.32 5.45 -23.48
C ALA A 441 -9.76 6.78 -22.93
N THR A 442 -10.18 7.14 -21.72
CA THR A 442 -9.77 8.35 -21.03
C THR A 442 -9.42 8.06 -19.59
N GLN A 443 -8.51 8.86 -19.05
CA GLN A 443 -8.25 8.90 -17.62
C GLN A 443 -9.41 9.62 -16.93
N ILE A 444 -10.40 8.87 -16.46
CA ILE A 444 -11.59 9.36 -15.72
C ILE A 444 -12.30 10.54 -16.41
N GLY A 445 -12.33 10.54 -17.75
CA GLY A 445 -12.94 11.60 -18.57
C GLY A 445 -12.17 12.93 -18.64
N GLN A 446 -10.95 13.00 -18.06
CA GLN A 446 -10.14 14.23 -18.04
C GLN A 446 -9.21 14.34 -19.23
N ASN A 447 -8.48 13.28 -19.55
CA ASN A 447 -7.42 13.30 -20.56
C ASN A 447 -7.42 12.01 -21.38
N ALA A 448 -7.05 12.11 -22.66
CA ALA A 448 -6.67 10.98 -23.50
C ALA A 448 -5.15 11.01 -23.72
N ILE A 449 -4.46 9.89 -23.48
CA ILE A 449 -2.99 9.81 -23.49
C ILE A 449 -2.54 8.97 -24.69
N PHE A 450 -1.49 9.41 -25.38
CA PHE A 450 -1.01 8.82 -26.62
C PHE A 450 0.51 8.64 -26.60
N PHE A 451 0.97 7.47 -27.03
CA PHE A 451 2.34 7.23 -27.44
C PHE A 451 2.47 7.50 -28.94
N PRO A 452 3.38 8.39 -29.36
CA PRO A 452 3.78 8.51 -30.75
C PRO A 452 4.15 7.17 -31.37
N VAL A 453 3.57 6.84 -32.54
CA VAL A 453 4.00 5.68 -33.34
C VAL A 453 5.37 5.95 -33.98
N ASN A 454 5.66 7.22 -34.28
CA ASN A 454 6.96 7.69 -34.75
C ASN A 454 7.61 8.61 -33.70
N PRO A 455 8.10 8.06 -32.57
CA PRO A 455 8.63 8.85 -31.46
C PRO A 455 9.84 9.72 -31.87
N PRO A 456 9.99 10.91 -31.28
CA PRO A 456 9.15 11.49 -30.22
C PRO A 456 8.00 12.36 -30.75
N ARG A 457 7.64 12.26 -32.04
CA ARG A 457 6.76 13.23 -32.69
C ARG A 457 5.32 12.74 -32.73
N ALA A 458 4.41 13.51 -32.13
CA ALA A 458 2.97 13.30 -32.28
C ALA A 458 2.58 13.24 -33.77
N ALA A 459 1.66 12.34 -34.10
CA ALA A 459 1.20 12.13 -35.46
C ALA A 459 0.54 13.38 -36.04
N MET A 460 0.75 13.60 -37.34
CA MET A 460 0.18 14.69 -38.11
C MET A 460 -0.53 14.18 -39.37
N LYS A 461 -1.53 14.92 -39.83
CA LYS A 461 -2.17 14.78 -41.14
C LYS A 461 -2.08 16.13 -41.86
N GLY A 462 -1.10 16.26 -42.75
CA GLY A 462 -0.74 17.58 -43.29
C GLY A 462 -0.12 18.44 -42.19
N ASN A 463 -0.69 19.62 -41.94
CA ASN A 463 -0.21 20.55 -40.89
C ASN A 463 -0.98 20.41 -39.55
N ASP A 464 -1.99 19.56 -39.52
CA ASP A 464 -2.83 19.34 -38.33
C ASP A 464 -2.34 18.11 -37.56
N TYR A 465 -2.41 18.16 -36.22
CA TYR A 465 -2.22 16.97 -35.41
C TYR A 465 -3.34 15.96 -35.65
N ALA A 466 -2.99 14.68 -35.59
CA ALA A 466 -3.91 13.57 -35.72
C ALA A 466 -3.68 12.54 -34.62
N PRO A 467 -4.00 12.84 -33.34
CA PRO A 467 -3.69 11.95 -32.22
C PRO A 467 -4.26 10.54 -32.34
N SER A 468 -5.40 10.38 -33.01
CA SER A 468 -5.99 9.05 -33.28
C SER A 468 -5.14 8.16 -34.21
N ASN A 469 -4.08 8.68 -34.83
CA ASN A 469 -3.10 7.89 -35.60
C ASN A 469 -1.92 7.42 -34.73
N ASP A 470 -1.83 7.88 -33.49
CA ASP A 470 -0.88 7.41 -32.49
C ASP A 470 -1.50 6.34 -31.57
N SER A 471 -0.67 5.68 -30.78
CA SER A 471 -1.10 4.60 -29.90
C SER A 471 -1.75 5.15 -28.64
N GLN A 472 -3.08 5.08 -28.55
CA GLN A 472 -3.82 5.52 -27.35
C GLN A 472 -3.62 4.55 -26.19
N ILE A 473 -3.48 5.10 -24.98
CA ILE A 473 -3.55 4.33 -23.74
C ILE A 473 -5.01 4.08 -23.38
N LEU A 474 -5.34 2.81 -23.16
CA LEU A 474 -6.67 2.38 -22.71
C LEU A 474 -6.61 1.79 -21.31
N PHE A 475 -7.73 1.85 -20.59
CA PHE A 475 -7.81 1.45 -19.20
C PHE A 475 -8.90 0.42 -18.95
N GLU A 476 -8.73 -0.30 -17.84
CA GLU A 476 -9.75 -1.13 -17.22
C GLU A 476 -9.64 -1.02 -15.70
N ALA A 477 -10.77 -1.22 -15.03
CA ALA A 477 -10.82 -1.33 -13.57
C ALA A 477 -11.45 -2.65 -13.15
N LYS A 478 -10.88 -3.29 -12.13
CA LYS A 478 -11.31 -4.60 -11.64
C LYS A 478 -11.32 -4.68 -10.13
N ALA A 479 -12.16 -5.55 -9.60
CA ALA A 479 -12.26 -5.81 -8.17
C ALA A 479 -12.18 -7.31 -7.85
N ASN A 480 -11.52 -7.63 -6.74
CA ASN A 480 -11.29 -9.00 -6.31
C ASN A 480 -12.58 -9.69 -5.80
N PRO A 481 -12.55 -11.01 -5.50
CA PRO A 481 -13.72 -11.73 -4.99
C PRO A 481 -14.36 -11.12 -3.74
N VAL A 482 -13.55 -10.48 -2.88
CA VAL A 482 -14.01 -9.85 -1.64
C VAL A 482 -14.96 -8.68 -1.91
N VAL A 483 -14.60 -7.77 -2.83
CA VAL A 483 -15.48 -6.68 -3.26
C VAL A 483 -16.68 -7.21 -4.03
N TYR A 484 -16.49 -8.25 -4.86
CA TYR A 484 -17.57 -8.87 -5.61
C TYR A 484 -18.67 -9.45 -4.72
N GLU A 485 -18.30 -10.24 -3.71
CA GLU A 485 -19.27 -10.81 -2.77
C GLU A 485 -19.89 -9.73 -1.87
N TYR A 486 -19.17 -8.65 -1.54
CA TYR A 486 -19.78 -7.49 -0.88
C TYR A 486 -20.89 -6.88 -1.78
N ALA A 487 -20.56 -6.54 -3.03
CA ALA A 487 -21.50 -5.93 -3.97
C ALA A 487 -22.72 -6.83 -4.25
N LYS A 488 -22.51 -8.14 -4.35
CA LYS A 488 -23.58 -9.15 -4.56
C LYS A 488 -24.60 -9.20 -3.43
N ASN A 489 -24.15 -8.95 -2.20
CA ASN A 489 -24.98 -9.05 -1.01
C ASN A 489 -25.66 -7.72 -0.65
N LEU A 490 -25.44 -6.64 -1.41
CA LEU A 490 -26.14 -5.38 -1.22
C LEU A 490 -27.64 -5.53 -1.56
N LYS A 491 -28.50 -5.23 -0.58
CA LYS A 491 -29.97 -5.24 -0.72
C LYS A 491 -30.55 -3.86 -1.05
N ASN A 492 -29.91 -2.83 -0.52
CA ASN A 492 -30.15 -1.40 -0.77
C ASN A 492 -28.79 -0.68 -0.84
N TYR A 493 -28.73 0.47 -1.50
CA TYR A 493 -27.55 1.33 -1.42
C TYR A 493 -27.44 1.86 0.02
N PRO A 494 -26.34 1.63 0.74
CA PRO A 494 -26.18 2.13 2.10
C PRO A 494 -25.89 3.63 2.12
N ASP A 495 -26.08 4.28 3.27
CA ASP A 495 -25.74 5.70 3.44
C ASP A 495 -24.27 5.99 3.11
N HIS A 496 -23.39 5.01 3.36
CA HIS A 496 -22.00 4.99 2.94
C HIS A 496 -21.50 3.55 2.75
N ILE A 497 -20.59 3.37 1.81
CA ILE A 497 -19.94 2.09 1.54
C ILE A 497 -18.78 1.88 2.50
N VAL A 498 -18.75 0.71 3.13
CA VAL A 498 -17.61 0.20 3.91
C VAL A 498 -17.21 -1.14 3.32
N LEU A 499 -16.18 -1.14 2.48
CA LEU A 499 -15.65 -2.37 1.92
C LEU A 499 -15.01 -3.24 3.01
N PRO A 500 -15.14 -4.58 2.95
CA PRO A 500 -14.51 -5.48 3.92
C PRO A 500 -12.97 -5.50 3.79
N ASP A 501 -12.29 -5.93 4.85
CA ASP A 501 -10.84 -6.13 4.82
C ASP A 501 -10.46 -7.22 3.79
N GLY A 502 -9.30 -7.06 3.15
CA GLY A 502 -8.90 -7.88 2.00
C GLY A 502 -9.54 -7.42 0.68
N ALA A 503 -10.31 -6.33 0.67
CA ALA A 503 -10.77 -5.70 -0.57
C ALA A 503 -9.56 -5.22 -1.39
N VAL A 504 -9.53 -5.63 -2.66
CA VAL A 504 -8.53 -5.17 -3.63
C VAL A 504 -9.23 -4.70 -4.89
N GLU A 505 -8.91 -3.48 -5.31
CA GLU A 505 -9.24 -2.96 -6.62
C GLU A 505 -7.95 -2.69 -7.40
N VAL A 506 -7.99 -2.90 -8.71
CA VAL A 506 -6.89 -2.60 -9.61
C VAL A 506 -7.38 -1.74 -10.77
N LYS A 507 -6.53 -0.81 -11.20
CA LYS A 507 -6.69 -0.08 -12.46
C LYS A 507 -5.44 -0.30 -13.31
N ALA A 508 -5.62 -0.78 -14.53
CA ALA A 508 -4.51 -1.07 -15.44
C ALA A 508 -4.56 -0.13 -16.65
N ALA A 509 -3.38 0.24 -17.14
CA ALA A 509 -3.21 1.03 -18.36
C ALA A 509 -2.44 0.20 -19.40
N TRP A 510 -2.90 0.26 -20.64
CA TRP A 510 -2.47 -0.62 -21.71
C TRP A 510 -2.15 0.16 -22.99
N ARG A 511 -1.09 -0.24 -23.68
CA ARG A 511 -0.67 0.30 -24.99
C ARG A 511 -0.83 -0.77 -26.06
N LYS A 512 -1.29 -0.41 -27.26
CA LYS A 512 -1.46 -1.35 -28.36
C LYS A 512 -0.12 -1.97 -28.77
N LEU A 513 -0.03 -3.31 -28.81
CA LEU A 513 1.24 -4.02 -29.03
C LEU A 513 1.80 -3.81 -30.45
N ALA A 514 0.91 -3.69 -31.44
CA ALA A 514 1.28 -3.49 -32.84
C ALA A 514 2.11 -2.20 -33.03
N ASP A 515 1.87 -1.20 -32.19
CA ASP A 515 2.51 0.13 -32.23
C ASP A 515 3.82 0.18 -31.44
N ILE A 516 4.26 -0.96 -30.89
CA ILE A 516 5.56 -1.13 -30.25
C ILE A 516 6.49 -1.82 -31.25
N ALA A 517 7.72 -1.31 -31.39
CA ALA A 517 8.71 -1.87 -32.29
C ALA A 517 8.95 -3.37 -31.97
N PRO A 518 9.00 -4.28 -32.96
CA PRO A 518 9.09 -5.72 -32.72
C PRO A 518 10.22 -6.13 -31.75
N ALA A 519 11.38 -5.48 -31.84
CA ALA A 519 12.53 -5.74 -30.97
C ALA A 519 12.31 -5.39 -29.49
N GLN A 520 11.30 -4.57 -29.17
CA GLN A 520 11.00 -4.10 -27.82
C GLN A 520 9.82 -4.85 -27.17
N ARG A 521 9.00 -5.56 -27.96
CA ARG A 521 7.77 -6.23 -27.47
C ARG A 521 8.02 -7.22 -26.34
N ALA A 522 9.16 -7.92 -26.37
CA ALA A 522 9.56 -8.89 -25.36
C ALA A 522 9.78 -8.30 -23.95
N ARG A 523 9.80 -6.97 -23.81
CA ARG A 523 9.96 -6.27 -22.52
C ARG A 523 8.66 -6.15 -21.73
N TYR A 524 7.51 -6.31 -22.38
CA TYR A 524 6.20 -6.06 -21.81
C TYR A 524 5.47 -7.36 -21.51
N HIS A 525 4.68 -7.37 -20.42
CA HIS A 525 3.57 -8.31 -20.29
C HIS A 525 2.47 -7.93 -21.28
N THR A 526 1.92 -8.91 -22.00
CA THR A 526 0.92 -8.73 -23.06
C THR A 526 -0.29 -9.62 -22.84
N ALA A 527 -1.44 -9.17 -23.32
CA ALA A 527 -2.66 -9.95 -23.33
C ALA A 527 -3.52 -9.64 -24.55
N THR A 528 -4.27 -10.64 -24.98
CA THR A 528 -5.44 -10.43 -25.84
C THR A 528 -6.53 -9.76 -25.03
N VAL A 529 -6.95 -8.58 -25.45
CA VAL A 529 -7.93 -7.74 -24.75
C VAL A 529 -9.15 -7.47 -25.60
N VAL A 530 -10.27 -7.10 -24.98
CA VAL A 530 -11.43 -6.52 -25.66
C VAL A 530 -11.24 -5.01 -25.77
N THR A 531 -11.34 -4.45 -26.98
CA THR A 531 -11.34 -3.01 -27.26
C THR A 531 -12.61 -2.62 -28.02
N TYR A 532 -12.94 -1.33 -28.05
CA TYR A 532 -14.15 -0.83 -28.70
C TYR A 532 -13.80 0.21 -29.76
N HIS A 533 -14.30 0.05 -30.98
CA HIS A 533 -14.06 0.95 -32.11
C HIS A 533 -15.39 1.54 -32.62
N GLY A 534 -15.32 2.58 -33.44
CA GLY A 534 -16.49 3.28 -33.98
C GLY A 534 -16.91 4.46 -33.11
N ASP A 535 -18.22 4.70 -33.00
CA ASP A 535 -18.77 5.75 -32.14
C ASP A 535 -19.23 5.16 -30.80
N ASP A 536 -19.14 5.94 -29.73
CA ASP A 536 -19.64 5.56 -28.39
C ASP A 536 -21.11 5.12 -28.36
N SER A 537 -21.93 5.60 -29.32
CA SER A 537 -23.34 5.21 -29.50
C SER A 537 -23.56 3.97 -30.35
N LYS A 538 -22.54 3.53 -31.10
CA LYS A 538 -22.53 2.36 -31.98
C LYS A 538 -21.15 1.65 -31.91
N PRO A 539 -20.70 1.26 -30.71
CA PRO A 539 -19.40 0.64 -30.55
C PRO A 539 -19.40 -0.76 -31.18
N VAL A 540 -18.25 -1.17 -31.69
CA VAL A 540 -17.99 -2.55 -32.12
C VAL A 540 -16.80 -3.07 -31.33
N ALA A 541 -16.96 -4.22 -30.69
CA ALA A 541 -15.93 -4.86 -29.87
C ALA A 541 -14.98 -5.71 -30.73
N TYR A 542 -13.68 -5.52 -30.52
CA TYR A 542 -12.59 -6.24 -31.20
C TYR A 542 -11.75 -6.99 -30.17
N ASN A 543 -11.00 -8.00 -30.63
CA ASN A 543 -9.90 -8.57 -29.84
C ASN A 543 -8.57 -8.18 -30.45
N GLU A 544 -7.70 -7.58 -29.63
CA GLU A 544 -6.41 -7.05 -30.04
C GLU A 544 -5.34 -7.37 -28.99
N GLU A 545 -4.07 -7.36 -29.38
CA GLU A 545 -2.95 -7.54 -28.44
C GLU A 545 -2.50 -6.20 -27.86
N TYR A 546 -2.44 -6.11 -26.54
CA TYR A 546 -2.00 -4.93 -25.81
C TYR A 546 -0.91 -5.28 -24.79
N ALA A 547 -0.03 -4.33 -24.53
CA ALA A 547 1.06 -4.36 -23.57
C ALA A 547 0.70 -3.59 -22.30
N LEU A 548 0.89 -4.20 -21.13
CA LEU A 548 0.66 -3.56 -19.84
C LEU A 548 1.73 -2.50 -19.61
N VAL A 549 1.33 -1.25 -19.41
CA VAL A 549 2.26 -0.14 -19.18
C VAL A 549 2.17 0.44 -17.77
N ALA A 550 1.07 0.21 -17.05
CA ALA A 550 0.98 0.53 -15.63
C ALA A 550 -0.11 -0.26 -14.90
N LEU A 551 0.06 -0.42 -13.59
CA LEU A 551 -0.87 -1.09 -12.70
C LEU A 551 -0.98 -0.34 -11.36
N HIS A 552 -2.19 0.15 -11.08
CA HIS A 552 -2.56 0.70 -9.78
C HIS A 552 -3.22 -0.38 -8.93
N ILE A 553 -2.84 -0.46 -7.65
CA ILE A 553 -3.32 -1.45 -6.68
C ILE A 553 -3.84 -0.69 -5.45
N ILE A 554 -5.10 -0.92 -5.11
CA ILE A 554 -5.80 -0.30 -3.99
C ILE A 554 -6.18 -1.42 -3.04
N HIS A 555 -5.57 -1.46 -1.85
CA HIS A 555 -5.67 -2.61 -0.96
C HIS A 555 -6.09 -2.19 0.45
N LYS A 556 -7.24 -2.68 0.91
CA LYS A 556 -7.68 -2.53 2.29
C LYS A 556 -7.19 -3.67 3.16
N THR A 557 -6.54 -3.35 4.27
CA THR A 557 -6.19 -4.30 5.32
C THR A 557 -6.76 -3.85 6.68
N PRO A 558 -6.89 -4.76 7.66
CA PRO A 558 -7.48 -4.41 8.96
C PRO A 558 -6.82 -3.20 9.65
N ASN A 559 -5.48 -3.11 9.63
CA ASN A 559 -4.73 -2.01 10.23
C ASN A 559 -4.68 -0.74 9.37
N TYR A 560 -5.03 -0.81 8.09
CA TYR A 560 -5.02 0.30 7.14
C TYR A 560 -6.41 0.53 6.53
N PRO A 561 -7.39 1.03 7.33
CA PRO A 561 -8.77 1.23 6.88
C PRO A 561 -8.95 2.34 5.86
N THR A 562 -7.94 3.21 5.70
CA THR A 562 -7.89 4.24 4.65
C THR A 562 -7.25 3.73 3.35
N PHE A 563 -7.04 2.42 3.25
CA PHE A 563 -6.44 1.70 2.13
C PHE A 563 -4.97 2.07 1.90
N ILE A 564 -4.25 1.12 1.32
CA ILE A 564 -2.89 1.27 0.83
C ILE A 564 -2.98 1.40 -0.69
N PHE A 565 -2.49 2.51 -1.22
CA PHE A 565 -2.47 2.81 -2.65
C PHE A 565 -1.05 2.62 -3.17
N ALA A 566 -0.86 1.76 -4.16
CA ALA A 566 0.42 1.56 -4.82
C ALA A 566 0.25 1.67 -6.33
N THR A 567 1.26 2.20 -7.03
CA THR A 567 1.21 2.25 -8.49
C THR A 567 2.54 1.88 -9.12
N PHE A 568 2.48 1.04 -10.14
CA PHE A 568 3.62 0.52 -10.88
C PHE A 568 3.57 1.03 -12.31
N GLU A 569 4.72 1.36 -12.88
CA GLU A 569 4.85 1.75 -14.28
C GLU A 569 5.93 0.93 -14.97
N HIS A 570 5.79 0.81 -16.30
CA HIS A 570 6.85 0.31 -17.15
C HIS A 570 7.98 1.36 -17.30
N GLU A 571 9.24 0.93 -17.30
CA GLU A 571 10.40 1.83 -17.37
C GLU A 571 10.44 2.62 -18.68
N ASP A 572 9.86 2.06 -19.75
CA ASP A 572 9.77 2.69 -21.07
C ASP A 572 8.59 3.69 -21.22
N ALA A 573 8.08 4.26 -20.12
CA ALA A 573 6.98 5.22 -20.16
C ALA A 573 7.37 6.55 -20.83
N LEU A 574 8.48 7.15 -20.37
CA LEU A 574 8.98 8.45 -20.86
C LEU A 574 10.17 8.33 -21.79
N ASN A 575 10.96 7.28 -21.65
CA ASN A 575 12.16 7.03 -22.44
C ASN A 575 12.04 5.68 -23.13
N LEU A 576 12.58 5.56 -24.34
CA LEU A 576 12.76 4.29 -25.03
C LEU A 576 14.00 3.56 -24.45
N PRO A 577 14.22 2.28 -24.79
CA PRO A 577 15.37 1.52 -24.29
C PRO A 577 16.75 2.11 -24.63
N ASP A 578 16.84 2.93 -25.68
CA ASP A 578 18.04 3.68 -26.06
C ASP A 578 18.16 5.04 -25.35
N ASN A 579 17.32 5.30 -24.35
CA ASN A 579 17.14 6.54 -23.60
C ASN A 579 16.63 7.75 -24.41
N SER A 580 16.24 7.58 -25.67
CA SER A 580 15.55 8.65 -26.40
C SER A 580 14.13 8.86 -25.86
N PRO A 581 13.56 10.07 -25.92
CA PRO A 581 12.22 10.32 -25.39
C PRO A 581 11.15 9.57 -26.20
N THR A 582 10.14 9.03 -25.51
CA THR A 582 8.96 8.42 -26.17
C THR A 582 8.10 9.46 -26.88
N GLY A 583 8.18 10.73 -26.44
CA GLY A 583 7.28 11.78 -26.89
C GLY A 583 5.86 11.62 -26.37
N LEU A 584 5.65 10.82 -25.31
CA LEU A 584 4.36 10.62 -24.65
C LEU A 584 3.65 11.97 -24.41
N TYR A 585 2.41 12.08 -24.86
CA TYR A 585 1.62 13.29 -24.74
C TYR A 585 0.17 12.98 -24.40
N TYR A 586 -0.58 13.99 -23.98
CA TYR A 586 -2.00 13.88 -23.76
C TYR A 586 -2.77 15.04 -24.39
N ILE A 587 -4.06 14.79 -24.62
CA ILE A 587 -5.06 15.80 -24.97
C ILE A 587 -5.97 15.97 -23.77
N ALA A 588 -6.03 17.19 -23.24
CA ALA A 588 -6.90 17.56 -22.14
C ALA A 588 -8.33 17.80 -22.63
N ASN A 589 -9.32 17.36 -21.85
CA ASN A 589 -10.74 17.62 -22.07
C ASN A 589 -11.20 18.98 -21.51
N TYR A 590 -10.27 19.92 -21.41
CA TYR A 590 -10.45 21.28 -20.94
C TYR A 590 -9.40 22.15 -21.63
N ASP A 591 -9.70 23.44 -21.80
CA ASP A 591 -8.77 24.41 -22.40
C ASP A 591 -8.43 25.57 -21.46
N LYS A 592 -8.95 25.54 -20.24
CA LYS A 592 -8.66 26.51 -19.18
C LYS A 592 -8.52 25.83 -17.81
N ILE A 593 -7.63 26.37 -16.97
CA ILE A 593 -7.44 25.94 -15.58
C ILE A 593 -7.74 27.11 -14.63
N ALA A 594 -8.51 26.85 -13.58
CA ALA A 594 -8.89 27.82 -12.55
C ALA A 594 -8.73 27.24 -11.14
N TYR A 595 -8.74 28.11 -10.12
CA TYR A 595 -8.65 27.73 -8.71
C TYR A 595 -9.73 28.43 -7.88
N ALA A 596 -10.48 27.66 -7.09
CA ALA A 596 -11.54 28.22 -6.25
C ALA A 596 -11.01 28.98 -5.02
N SER A 597 -9.80 28.66 -4.56
CA SER A 597 -9.13 29.35 -3.45
C SER A 597 -7.61 29.12 -3.50
N PRO A 598 -6.77 30.18 -3.50
CA PRO A 598 -7.14 31.61 -3.49
C PRO A 598 -7.84 32.05 -4.78
N PRO A 599 -8.58 33.19 -4.78
CA PRO A 599 -9.38 33.63 -5.93
C PRO A 599 -8.58 33.80 -7.23
N ASP A 600 -9.28 33.74 -8.36
CA ASP A 600 -8.71 33.73 -9.72
C ASP A 600 -7.90 35.00 -10.08
N ASP A 601 -7.87 36.03 -9.26
CA ASP A 601 -7.03 37.23 -9.41
C ASP A 601 -5.64 37.14 -8.73
N THR A 602 -5.38 36.08 -7.95
CA THR A 602 -4.10 35.89 -7.23
C THR A 602 -3.02 35.20 -8.07
N ALA A 603 -1.76 35.22 -7.61
CA ALA A 603 -0.67 34.47 -8.25
C ALA A 603 -0.99 32.97 -8.33
N PRO A 604 -0.50 32.23 -9.36
CA PRO A 604 -0.76 30.81 -9.47
C PRO A 604 -0.25 30.05 -8.23
N PRO A 605 -0.99 29.03 -7.76
CA PRO A 605 -0.60 28.28 -6.58
C PRO A 605 0.69 27.50 -6.81
N VAL A 606 1.40 27.20 -5.73
CA VAL A 606 2.64 26.41 -5.74
C VAL A 606 2.39 25.08 -5.05
N ALA A 607 2.84 23.98 -5.64
CA ALA A 607 2.95 22.69 -4.96
C ALA A 607 4.34 22.55 -4.34
N THR A 608 4.43 22.04 -3.11
CA THR A 608 5.69 21.82 -2.42
C THR A 608 5.79 20.35 -2.01
N PHE A 609 6.84 19.63 -2.38
CA PHE A 609 6.94 18.19 -2.09
C PHE A 609 8.37 17.75 -1.84
N SER A 610 8.53 16.58 -1.22
CA SER A 610 9.83 15.96 -0.93
C SER A 610 10.03 14.71 -1.77
N ASP A 611 11.23 14.54 -2.33
CA ASP A 611 11.68 13.27 -2.89
C ASP A 611 12.51 12.45 -1.88
N GLY A 612 12.55 12.87 -0.61
CA GLY A 612 13.37 12.28 0.45
C GLY A 612 14.84 12.72 0.44
N LYS A 613 15.30 13.45 -0.59
CA LYS A 613 16.64 14.06 -0.68
C LYS A 613 16.58 15.59 -0.58
N GLY A 614 15.49 16.20 -1.02
CA GLY A 614 15.27 17.64 -0.98
C GLY A 614 13.80 18.03 -1.13
N ILE A 615 13.53 19.32 -0.94
CA ILE A 615 12.21 19.91 -1.13
C ILE A 615 12.15 20.60 -2.49
N HIS A 616 11.10 20.28 -3.25
CA HIS A 616 10.81 20.81 -4.58
C HIS A 616 9.62 21.75 -4.54
N ARG A 617 9.62 22.78 -5.39
CA ARG A 617 8.52 23.74 -5.52
C ARG A 617 8.17 23.92 -6.99
N VAL A 618 6.90 23.69 -7.34
CA VAL A 618 6.42 23.79 -8.72
C VAL A 618 5.22 24.74 -8.75
N THR A 619 5.33 25.82 -9.53
CA THR A 619 4.21 26.72 -9.82
C THR A 619 3.22 26.00 -10.73
N LEU A 620 1.95 26.01 -10.36
CA LEU A 620 0.89 25.38 -11.15
C LEU A 620 0.34 26.33 -12.22
N PRO A 621 -0.16 25.83 -13.36
CA PRO A 621 -0.64 26.67 -14.44
C PRO A 621 -2.01 27.22 -14.11
N LYS A 622 -2.33 28.35 -14.72
CA LYS A 622 -3.58 29.09 -14.50
C LYS A 622 -3.94 29.83 -15.76
N GLY A 623 -5.23 29.87 -16.08
CA GLY A 623 -5.73 30.49 -17.31
C GLY A 623 -5.75 29.51 -18.48
N ASP A 624 -5.60 30.05 -19.69
CA ASP A 624 -5.69 29.28 -20.92
C ASP A 624 -4.54 28.29 -21.03
N VAL A 625 -4.86 27.06 -21.45
CA VAL A 625 -3.88 25.97 -21.60
C VAL A 625 -3.13 26.07 -22.93
N ALA A 626 -3.75 26.67 -23.95
CA ALA A 626 -3.11 26.91 -25.23
C ALA A 626 -1.96 27.91 -25.08
N ASP A 627 -0.76 27.50 -25.46
CA ASP A 627 0.44 28.33 -25.39
C ASP A 627 1.43 27.94 -26.50
N GLY A 628 1.72 28.92 -27.35
CA GLY A 628 2.63 28.81 -28.49
C GLY A 628 4.12 28.69 -28.12
N LYS A 629 4.48 28.89 -26.85
CA LYS A 629 5.87 28.84 -26.36
C LYS A 629 6.37 27.43 -26.06
N HIS A 630 5.45 26.47 -25.95
CA HIS A 630 5.82 25.07 -25.74
C HIS A 630 6.39 24.46 -27.02
N ASN A 631 7.13 23.36 -26.86
CA ASN A 631 7.62 22.56 -27.97
C ASN A 631 7.20 21.08 -27.77
N PRO A 632 6.19 20.59 -28.51
CA PRO A 632 5.39 21.32 -29.50
C PRO A 632 4.48 22.40 -28.89
N PRO A 633 4.03 23.39 -29.69
CA PRO A 633 3.01 24.34 -29.26
C PRO A 633 1.70 23.64 -28.85
N ILE A 634 1.04 24.17 -27.81
CA ILE A 634 -0.25 23.66 -27.34
C ILE A 634 -1.39 24.46 -28.00
N TYR A 635 -2.33 23.76 -28.62
CA TYR A 635 -3.47 24.33 -29.34
C TYR A 635 -4.81 23.98 -28.66
N SER A 636 -5.83 24.81 -28.91
CA SER A 636 -7.24 24.53 -28.63
C SER A 636 -8.09 25.00 -29.81
N GLY A 637 -9.01 24.15 -30.28
CA GLY A 637 -9.92 24.47 -31.40
C GLY A 637 -9.25 24.75 -32.75
N SER A 638 -7.98 24.38 -32.92
CA SER A 638 -7.13 24.63 -34.09
C SER A 638 -6.09 23.53 -34.25
N ASN A 639 -5.43 23.45 -35.41
CA ASN A 639 -4.33 22.53 -35.71
C ASN A 639 -4.66 21.05 -35.43
N GLY A 640 -5.89 20.63 -35.75
CA GLY A 640 -6.38 19.27 -35.52
C GLY A 640 -6.86 18.97 -34.09
N ILE A 641 -6.85 19.95 -33.18
CA ILE A 641 -7.35 19.81 -31.81
C ILE A 641 -8.80 20.33 -31.71
N PRO A 642 -9.76 19.55 -31.18
CA PRO A 642 -11.15 19.99 -31.02
C PRO A 642 -11.31 21.23 -30.12
N LYS A 643 -12.32 22.05 -30.39
CA LYS A 643 -12.63 23.24 -29.57
C LYS A 643 -13.04 22.84 -28.16
N GLY A 644 -12.43 23.42 -27.13
CA GLY A 644 -12.68 23.06 -25.74
C GLY A 644 -11.78 21.94 -25.19
N GLN A 645 -10.88 21.42 -26.02
CA GLN A 645 -9.80 20.52 -25.64
C GLN A 645 -8.46 21.24 -25.85
N ALA A 646 -7.40 20.81 -25.18
CA ALA A 646 -6.07 21.37 -25.37
C ALA A 646 -5.00 20.29 -25.56
N GLY A 647 -4.10 20.49 -26.53
CA GLY A 647 -3.05 19.53 -26.85
C GLY A 647 -2.22 19.88 -28.09
N PRO A 648 -1.26 19.02 -28.47
CA PRO A 648 -0.68 17.96 -27.65
C PRO A 648 0.13 18.54 -26.47
N ILE A 649 -0.11 18.05 -25.24
CA ILE A 649 0.65 18.44 -24.06
C ILE A 649 1.62 17.32 -23.72
N SER A 650 2.92 17.63 -23.66
CA SER A 650 3.95 16.64 -23.29
C SER A 650 3.74 16.14 -21.86
N VAL A 651 3.76 14.82 -21.67
CA VAL A 651 3.75 14.23 -20.33
C VAL A 651 5.14 14.39 -19.73
N VAL A 652 5.21 14.88 -18.50
CA VAL A 652 6.45 14.87 -17.72
C VAL A 652 6.20 14.34 -16.32
N GLN A 653 7.28 13.87 -15.69
CA GLN A 653 7.26 13.40 -14.32
C GLN A 653 7.98 14.41 -13.42
N PRO A 654 7.27 15.15 -12.55
CA PRO A 654 7.87 15.85 -11.43
C PRO A 654 8.67 14.87 -10.55
N GLN A 655 9.69 15.36 -9.88
CA GLN A 655 10.56 14.58 -8.98
C GLN A 655 9.84 14.19 -7.68
N THR A 656 8.72 13.48 -7.79
CA THR A 656 7.84 13.12 -6.67
C THR A 656 8.11 11.74 -6.10
N THR A 657 8.85 10.88 -6.82
CA THR A 657 9.19 9.54 -6.32
C THR A 657 10.15 9.64 -5.15
N HIS A 658 9.73 9.16 -3.98
CA HIS A 658 10.51 9.23 -2.75
C HIS A 658 11.73 8.28 -2.76
N ALA A 659 12.85 8.70 -2.18
CA ALA A 659 14.12 7.96 -2.19
C ALA A 659 14.03 6.55 -1.59
N GLU A 660 13.19 6.37 -0.57
CA GLU A 660 12.94 5.05 0.04
C GLU A 660 12.28 4.08 -0.95
N VAL A 661 11.42 4.56 -1.86
CA VAL A 661 10.80 3.74 -2.93
C VAL A 661 11.85 3.34 -3.95
N VAL A 662 12.73 4.29 -4.32
CA VAL A 662 13.86 4.02 -5.23
C VAL A 662 14.76 2.94 -4.64
N ALA A 663 15.10 3.01 -3.34
CA ALA A 663 15.92 2.02 -2.68
C ALA A 663 15.31 0.60 -2.74
N VAL A 664 13.99 0.46 -2.55
CA VAL A 664 13.32 -0.84 -2.67
C VAL A 664 13.29 -1.33 -4.13
N ASN A 665 13.05 -0.46 -5.10
CA ASN A 665 13.14 -0.82 -6.52
C ASN A 665 14.53 -1.34 -6.90
N ASP A 666 15.58 -0.66 -6.43
CA ASP A 666 16.97 -1.04 -6.67
C ASP A 666 17.27 -2.40 -6.04
N GLN A 667 16.79 -2.65 -4.81
CA GLN A 667 16.92 -3.95 -4.15
C GLN A 667 16.21 -5.06 -4.93
N VAL A 668 14.97 -4.85 -5.38
CA VAL A 668 14.22 -5.83 -6.17
C VAL A 668 14.93 -6.11 -7.51
N ARG A 669 15.44 -5.07 -8.17
CA ARG A 669 16.20 -5.21 -9.41
C ARG A 669 17.49 -6.01 -9.19
N GLN A 670 18.24 -5.71 -8.14
CA GLN A 670 19.44 -6.47 -7.77
C GLN A 670 19.13 -7.95 -7.51
N LEU A 671 18.02 -8.25 -6.81
CA LEU A 671 17.59 -9.64 -6.57
C LEU A 671 17.22 -10.36 -7.87
N MET A 672 16.54 -9.69 -8.79
CA MET A 672 16.24 -10.24 -10.12
C MET A 672 17.51 -10.45 -10.95
N ASP A 673 18.45 -9.49 -10.95
CA ASP A 673 19.70 -9.58 -11.70
C ASP A 673 20.64 -10.67 -11.17
N ALA A 674 20.60 -10.94 -9.86
CA ALA A 674 21.35 -12.03 -9.25
C ALA A 674 20.78 -13.43 -9.55
N SER A 675 19.59 -13.53 -10.17
CA SER A 675 18.90 -14.80 -10.42
C SER A 675 18.74 -15.08 -11.92
N GLY A 676 19.25 -16.22 -12.37
CA GLY A 676 19.11 -16.66 -13.77
C GLY A 676 17.65 -16.84 -14.23
N GLN A 677 16.71 -16.99 -13.29
CA GLN A 677 15.28 -17.12 -13.57
C GLN A 677 14.67 -15.85 -14.21
N PHE A 678 15.32 -14.69 -14.04
CA PHE A 678 14.83 -13.41 -14.56
C PHE A 678 15.60 -12.92 -15.79
N SER A 679 16.50 -13.73 -16.38
CA SER A 679 17.38 -13.28 -17.48
C SER A 679 16.63 -12.61 -18.64
N ASN A 680 15.45 -13.13 -18.99
CA ASN A 680 14.57 -12.59 -20.03
C ASN A 680 13.18 -12.20 -19.46
N SER A 681 13.12 -11.83 -18.18
CA SER A 681 11.83 -11.60 -17.52
C SER A 681 11.28 -10.21 -17.82
N VAL A 682 10.01 -10.14 -18.24
CA VAL A 682 9.30 -8.86 -18.44
C VAL A 682 9.24 -8.02 -17.17
N TRP A 683 9.18 -8.67 -16.00
CA TRP A 683 9.10 -7.98 -14.70
C TRP A 683 10.30 -7.12 -14.36
N LYS A 684 11.44 -7.29 -15.03
CA LYS A 684 12.59 -6.38 -14.89
C LYS A 684 12.26 -4.95 -15.34
N HIS A 685 11.27 -4.79 -16.21
CA HIS A 685 10.92 -3.51 -16.82
C HIS A 685 9.79 -2.78 -16.10
N TYR A 686 9.32 -3.29 -14.95
CA TYR A 686 8.31 -2.62 -14.13
C TYR A 686 8.93 -2.14 -12.82
N ARG A 687 8.47 -0.99 -12.32
CA ARG A 687 8.94 -0.41 -11.06
C ARG A 687 7.82 0.23 -10.26
N LEU A 688 7.92 0.20 -8.94
CA LEU A 688 7.01 0.93 -8.05
C LEU A 688 7.29 2.43 -8.19
N LYS A 689 6.23 3.23 -8.35
CA LYS A 689 6.35 4.68 -8.39
C LYS A 689 6.18 5.37 -7.06
N GLY A 690 5.44 4.73 -6.18
CA GLY A 690 5.28 5.12 -4.80
C GLY A 690 4.10 4.41 -4.16
N VAL A 691 3.93 4.66 -2.88
CA VAL A 691 2.91 4.04 -2.04
C VAL A 691 2.34 5.06 -1.06
N GLN A 692 1.03 5.08 -0.86
CA GLN A 692 0.37 5.90 0.15
C GLN A 692 -0.39 4.98 1.09
N ALA A 693 0.03 4.91 2.35
CA ALA A 693 -0.60 4.08 3.39
C ALA A 693 -1.14 4.92 4.55
N ILE A 694 -0.53 6.08 4.84
CA ILE A 694 -0.91 6.97 5.92
C ILE A 694 -1.35 8.31 5.33
N PRO A 695 -2.62 8.72 5.51
CA PRO A 695 -3.08 10.02 5.07
C PRO A 695 -2.40 11.18 5.81
N SER A 696 -2.15 12.28 5.09
CA SER A 696 -1.59 13.50 5.67
C SER A 696 -2.11 14.76 4.96
N SER A 697 -2.00 15.91 5.61
CA SER A 697 -2.14 17.23 4.97
C SER A 697 -0.79 17.88 4.65
N ASN A 698 0.33 17.27 5.07
CA ASN A 698 1.67 17.78 4.81
C ASN A 698 2.14 17.32 3.43
N GLU A 699 2.24 18.25 2.47
CA GLU A 699 2.65 17.93 1.10
C GLU A 699 4.08 17.39 0.99
N THR A 700 4.90 17.56 2.02
CA THR A 700 6.28 17.05 2.07
C THR A 700 6.39 15.63 2.61
N ASP A 701 5.27 15.02 3.03
CA ASP A 701 5.27 13.63 3.41
C ASP A 701 5.52 12.71 2.19
N PRO A 702 6.14 11.53 2.40
CA PRO A 702 6.51 10.64 1.32
C PRO A 702 5.34 10.32 0.37
N ASP A 703 5.60 10.45 -0.93
CA ASP A 703 4.65 10.19 -2.02
C ASP A 703 3.29 10.91 -1.85
N TYR A 704 3.24 12.09 -1.21
CA TYR A 704 1.99 12.86 -1.07
C TYR A 704 1.30 13.13 -2.42
N TYR A 705 2.07 13.42 -3.47
CA TYR A 705 1.59 13.56 -4.84
C TYR A 705 1.82 12.29 -5.67
N LEU A 706 1.59 11.11 -5.09
CA LEU A 706 1.66 9.86 -5.82
C LEU A 706 0.73 9.91 -7.02
N ALA A 707 1.30 9.82 -8.21
CA ALA A 707 0.56 9.76 -9.45
C ALA A 707 1.40 9.01 -10.47
N ASN A 708 0.74 8.10 -11.17
CA ASN A 708 1.34 7.40 -12.30
C ASN A 708 1.03 8.20 -13.56
N ILE A 709 2.06 8.64 -14.27
CA ILE A 709 1.91 9.41 -15.51
C ILE A 709 1.15 8.69 -16.63
N LEU A 710 0.92 7.37 -16.50
CA LEU A 710 0.14 6.58 -17.45
C LEU A 710 -1.28 6.32 -16.97
N VAL A 711 -1.53 6.20 -15.66
CA VAL A 711 -2.85 5.88 -15.07
C VAL A 711 -3.61 7.13 -14.61
N GLU A 712 -2.86 8.16 -14.18
CA GLU A 712 -3.33 9.33 -13.46
C GLU A 712 -2.51 10.60 -13.83
N SER A 713 -2.29 10.83 -15.12
CA SER A 713 -1.55 12.00 -15.62
C SER A 713 -2.24 13.35 -15.40
N SER A 714 -1.46 14.39 -15.07
CA SER A 714 -1.27 15.60 -15.92
C SER A 714 -0.14 16.50 -15.40
N GLN A 715 0.57 17.19 -16.30
CA GLN A 715 1.36 18.35 -15.87
C GLN A 715 0.44 19.51 -15.39
N PRO A 716 0.97 20.48 -14.63
CA PRO A 716 0.49 20.79 -13.29
C PRO A 716 -1.01 21.17 -13.27
N GLY A 717 -1.74 20.72 -12.25
CA GLY A 717 -3.21 20.81 -12.20
C GLY A 717 -3.92 19.47 -12.01
N ILE A 718 -3.32 18.32 -12.39
CA ILE A 718 -3.86 16.97 -12.09
C ILE A 718 -2.80 16.02 -11.50
N GLN A 719 -1.53 15.99 -11.94
CA GLN A 719 -0.54 15.09 -11.28
C GLN A 719 -0.13 15.57 -9.89
N LEU A 720 -0.06 16.90 -9.70
CA LEU A 720 0.13 17.52 -8.39
C LEU A 720 -1.23 17.86 -7.75
N PHE A 721 -2.19 16.94 -7.92
CA PHE A 721 -3.54 17.03 -7.38
C PHE A 721 -3.50 16.96 -5.85
N ARG A 722 -4.33 17.81 -5.24
CA ARG A 722 -4.69 17.74 -3.82
C ARG A 722 -6.10 18.28 -3.63
N GLY A 723 -6.77 17.81 -2.59
CA GLY A 723 -8.14 18.23 -2.28
C GLY A 723 -9.13 17.64 -3.27
N THR A 724 -9.79 18.49 -4.05
CA THR A 724 -10.77 18.01 -5.04
C THR A 724 -10.82 18.95 -6.25
N ASN A 725 -11.59 18.57 -7.27
CA ASN A 725 -11.83 19.33 -8.48
C ASN A 725 -13.34 19.43 -8.71
N ILE A 726 -13.79 20.50 -9.37
CA ILE A 726 -15.16 20.58 -9.85
C ILE A 726 -15.28 19.64 -11.06
N PHE A 727 -15.86 18.45 -10.83
CA PHE A 727 -16.12 17.45 -11.85
C PHE A 727 -17.61 17.14 -12.01
N PRO A 728 -18.09 16.89 -13.24
CA PRO A 728 -17.33 16.88 -14.49
C PRO A 728 -16.93 18.31 -14.93
N VAL A 729 -15.99 18.43 -15.88
CA VAL A 729 -15.58 19.73 -16.43
C VAL A 729 -16.82 20.48 -16.90
N GLN A 730 -16.96 21.74 -16.49
CA GLN A 730 -18.14 22.54 -16.78
C GLN A 730 -18.24 22.87 -18.28
N LYS A 731 -19.43 23.29 -18.74
CA LYS A 731 -19.68 23.64 -20.15
C LYS A 731 -18.78 24.75 -20.71
N ASN A 732 -18.12 25.52 -19.84
CA ASN A 732 -17.12 26.53 -20.21
C ASN A 732 -15.71 25.93 -20.42
N ASN A 733 -15.56 24.60 -20.42
CA ASN A 733 -14.32 23.86 -20.62
C ASN A 733 -13.19 24.23 -19.63
N THR A 734 -13.57 24.71 -18.44
CA THR A 734 -12.61 25.07 -17.39
C THR A 734 -12.51 23.96 -16.34
N LEU A 735 -11.29 23.48 -16.09
CA LEU A 735 -10.98 22.62 -14.96
C LEU A 735 -10.72 23.48 -13.72
N THR A 736 -11.67 23.50 -12.79
CA THR A 736 -11.55 24.26 -11.54
C THR A 736 -11.05 23.37 -10.40
N ASN A 737 -9.88 23.71 -9.88
CA ASN A 737 -9.23 23.00 -8.77
C ASN A 737 -9.63 23.60 -7.41
N MET A 738 -9.96 22.75 -6.45
CA MET A 738 -10.29 23.10 -5.06
C MET A 738 -9.25 22.50 -4.11
N ARG A 739 -8.01 23.01 -4.22
CA ARG A 739 -6.82 22.39 -3.61
C ARG A 739 -6.82 22.29 -2.08
N ASN A 740 -7.55 23.16 -1.41
CA ASN A 740 -7.56 23.29 0.04
C ASN A 740 -8.78 22.65 0.70
N VAL A 741 -9.64 22.00 -0.07
CA VAL A 741 -10.78 21.25 0.47
C VAL A 741 -10.28 19.95 1.09
N ALA A 742 -10.75 19.64 2.30
CA ALA A 742 -10.49 18.35 2.91
C ALA A 742 -11.26 17.26 2.17
N ASN A 743 -10.56 16.22 1.76
CA ASN A 743 -11.03 15.17 0.86
C ASN A 743 -10.79 13.77 1.42
N ILE A 744 -10.44 13.62 2.70
CA ILE A 744 -10.36 12.32 3.34
C ILE A 744 -10.79 12.41 4.80
N LYS A 745 -11.52 11.40 5.26
CA LYS A 745 -11.95 11.19 6.65
C LYS A 745 -11.09 10.11 7.30
N VAL A 746 -10.54 10.40 8.48
CA VAL A 746 -9.64 9.46 9.17
C VAL A 746 -10.03 9.24 10.64
N PRO A 747 -9.91 8.02 11.17
CA PRO A 747 -9.35 6.82 10.53
C PRO A 747 -10.27 6.18 9.48
N ASP A 748 -11.55 6.51 9.48
CA ASP A 748 -12.50 6.15 8.43
C ASP A 748 -13.68 7.14 8.45
N TYR A 749 -14.69 6.91 7.61
CA TYR A 749 -15.84 7.79 7.47
C TYR A 749 -16.68 7.87 8.76
N ASP A 750 -16.97 6.72 9.39
CA ASP A 750 -17.86 6.62 10.55
C ASP A 750 -17.22 7.09 11.86
N HIS A 751 -15.92 6.87 12.00
CA HIS A 751 -15.17 7.17 13.22
C HIS A 751 -14.28 8.40 13.05
N SER A 752 -14.56 9.23 12.03
CA SER A 752 -13.71 10.35 11.65
C SER A 752 -13.46 11.31 12.82
N THR A 753 -12.20 11.43 13.24
CA THR A 753 -11.78 12.42 14.25
C THR A 753 -11.20 13.69 13.63
N GLN A 754 -10.83 13.62 12.35
CA GLN A 754 -10.30 14.74 11.58
C GLN A 754 -10.56 14.54 10.10
N SER A 755 -10.62 15.63 9.35
CA SER A 755 -10.60 15.61 7.89
C SER A 755 -9.25 16.17 7.41
N LEU A 756 -8.63 15.52 6.44
CA LEU A 756 -7.33 15.92 5.90
C LEU A 756 -7.46 16.33 4.44
N THR A 757 -6.49 17.10 3.96
CA THR A 757 -6.36 17.46 2.55
C THR A 757 -5.21 16.65 1.97
N MET A 758 -5.53 15.60 1.23
CA MET A 758 -4.58 14.64 0.69
C MET A 758 -4.43 14.81 -0.83
N GLY A 759 -3.24 14.52 -1.35
CA GLY A 759 -2.92 14.51 -2.77
C GLY A 759 -2.75 13.11 -3.36
N GLY A 760 -2.49 13.08 -4.66
CA GLY A 760 -2.24 11.83 -5.39
C GLY A 760 -3.42 10.85 -5.39
N CYS A 761 -3.12 9.56 -5.59
CA CYS A 761 -4.11 8.47 -5.67
C CYS A 761 -5.06 8.45 -4.44
N MET A 762 -4.50 8.45 -3.23
CA MET A 762 -5.25 8.44 -1.98
C MET A 762 -6.13 9.68 -1.84
N GLY A 763 -5.66 10.85 -2.28
CA GLY A 763 -6.47 12.06 -2.32
C GLY A 763 -7.65 11.96 -3.29
N CYS A 764 -7.41 11.47 -4.51
CA CYS A 764 -8.45 11.33 -5.52
C CYS A 764 -9.52 10.35 -5.05
N HIS A 765 -9.12 9.17 -4.58
CA HIS A 765 -10.02 8.18 -3.99
C HIS A 765 -10.64 8.64 -2.67
N GLY A 766 -9.97 9.53 -1.95
CA GLY A 766 -10.53 10.21 -0.79
C GLY A 766 -11.83 10.96 -1.12
N VAL A 767 -11.93 11.59 -2.29
CA VAL A 767 -13.18 12.22 -2.74
C VAL A 767 -14.31 11.20 -2.83
N ALA A 768 -14.03 9.99 -3.33
CA ALA A 768 -15.00 8.90 -3.33
C ALA A 768 -15.40 8.50 -1.91
N GLN A 769 -14.46 8.46 -0.95
CA GLN A 769 -14.77 8.20 0.46
C GLN A 769 -15.62 9.32 1.10
N SER A 770 -15.18 10.57 1.00
CA SER A 770 -15.73 11.67 1.80
C SER A 770 -16.94 12.33 1.17
N SER A 771 -16.91 12.57 -0.15
CA SER A 771 -17.93 13.34 -0.86
C SER A 771 -18.97 12.42 -1.49
N LEU A 772 -18.55 11.29 -2.05
CA LEU A 772 -19.45 10.32 -2.68
C LEU A 772 -19.93 9.23 -1.70
N LYS A 773 -19.30 9.10 -0.53
CA LYS A 773 -19.59 8.07 0.48
C LYS A 773 -19.45 6.64 -0.06
N GLN A 774 -18.52 6.43 -0.98
CA GLN A 774 -18.27 5.16 -1.69
C GLN A 774 -17.04 4.40 -1.17
N GLY A 775 -16.57 4.68 0.05
CA GLY A 775 -15.55 3.85 0.70
C GLY A 775 -14.22 3.74 -0.05
N PHE A 776 -13.77 4.84 -0.65
CA PHE A 776 -12.61 4.95 -1.57
C PHE A 776 -12.77 4.29 -2.95
N SER A 777 -13.93 3.74 -3.31
CA SER A 777 -14.13 3.10 -4.61
C SER A 777 -14.96 3.97 -5.55
N PHE A 778 -14.47 4.23 -6.76
CA PHE A 778 -15.27 4.85 -7.82
C PHE A 778 -16.18 3.84 -8.55
N LEU A 779 -16.03 2.53 -8.28
CA LEU A 779 -16.78 1.50 -8.99
C LEU A 779 -18.27 1.52 -8.61
N PHE A 780 -18.61 1.96 -7.40
CA PHE A 780 -19.98 2.01 -6.89
C PHE A 780 -20.81 3.16 -7.48
N ASP A 781 -20.21 4.07 -8.28
CA ASP A 781 -20.96 5.14 -8.95
C ASP A 781 -22.00 4.58 -9.94
N ALA A 782 -21.73 3.41 -10.53
CA ALA A 782 -22.63 2.71 -11.45
C ALA A 782 -24.00 2.35 -10.84
N ILE A 783 -24.10 2.34 -9.51
CA ILE A 783 -25.30 1.98 -8.77
C ILE A 783 -25.76 3.08 -7.78
N ASN A 784 -25.05 4.21 -7.73
CA ASN A 784 -25.38 5.33 -6.86
C ASN A 784 -26.48 6.22 -7.47
N ILE A 785 -27.73 5.73 -7.43
CA ILE A 785 -28.88 6.34 -8.11
C ILE A 785 -29.57 7.43 -7.30
N HIS A 786 -28.94 8.60 -7.14
CA HIS A 786 -29.65 9.78 -6.65
C HIS A 786 -30.47 10.43 -7.79
N ASN A 787 -31.74 10.75 -7.53
CA ASN A 787 -32.61 11.56 -8.42
C ASN A 787 -32.96 10.94 -9.79
N ILE A 788 -32.91 9.61 -9.94
CA ILE A 788 -33.32 8.91 -11.17
C ILE A 788 -34.69 8.22 -10.98
N PRO A 789 -35.59 8.22 -11.99
CA PRO A 789 -36.89 7.56 -11.87
C PRO A 789 -36.79 6.09 -11.47
N PRO A 790 -37.69 5.61 -10.58
CA PRO A 790 -37.77 4.21 -10.20
C PRO A 790 -37.87 3.30 -11.42
N GLY A 791 -36.97 2.32 -11.50
CA GLY A 791 -36.94 1.33 -12.58
C GLY A 791 -35.98 1.63 -13.73
N THR A 792 -35.19 2.70 -13.64
CA THR A 792 -34.05 2.92 -14.54
C THR A 792 -32.99 1.84 -14.33
N PRO A 793 -32.42 1.24 -15.39
CA PRO A 793 -31.35 0.26 -15.25
C PRO A 793 -30.14 0.84 -14.54
N THR A 794 -29.51 0.05 -13.68
CA THR A 794 -28.22 0.36 -13.07
C THR A 794 -27.08 -0.22 -13.90
N GLY A 795 -25.84 0.24 -13.65
CA GLY A 795 -24.65 -0.18 -14.38
C GLY A 795 -24.02 0.93 -15.21
N PHE A 796 -22.90 0.62 -15.86
CA PHE A 796 -22.18 1.57 -16.69
C PHE A 796 -22.90 1.81 -18.02
N ALA A 797 -22.95 3.07 -18.47
CA ALA A 797 -23.78 3.49 -19.60
C ALA A 797 -23.43 2.80 -20.94
N ASN A 798 -22.15 2.88 -21.33
CA ASN A 798 -21.60 2.37 -22.59
C ASN A 798 -20.06 2.30 -22.49
N PRO A 799 -19.39 1.41 -23.26
CA PRO A 799 -17.94 1.42 -23.36
C PRO A 799 -17.46 2.66 -24.11
N GLU A 800 -16.23 3.09 -23.84
CA GLU A 800 -15.57 4.16 -24.58
C GLU A 800 -14.85 3.60 -25.80
N THR A 801 -15.08 4.20 -26.96
CA THR A 801 -14.39 3.83 -28.20
C THR A 801 -13.00 4.46 -28.29
N VAL A 802 -12.06 3.72 -28.90
CA VAL A 802 -10.70 4.18 -29.20
C VAL A 802 -10.76 5.39 -30.15
N GLY A 803 -9.96 6.39 -29.84
CA GLY A 803 -9.83 7.65 -30.57
C GLY A 803 -10.07 8.87 -29.69
N LEU A 804 -9.93 10.04 -30.33
CA LEU A 804 -10.22 11.35 -29.74
C LEU A 804 -11.53 11.91 -30.30
N PRO A 805 -12.69 11.70 -29.64
CA PRO A 805 -13.95 12.29 -30.07
C PRO A 805 -14.04 13.79 -29.72
N GLU A 806 -15.09 14.44 -30.25
CA GLU A 806 -15.39 15.83 -29.94
C GLU A 806 -15.66 16.07 -28.44
N THR A 807 -15.45 17.30 -27.99
CA THR A 807 -15.54 17.74 -26.58
C THR A 807 -16.84 17.36 -25.88
N ARG A 808 -17.97 17.41 -26.59
CA ARG A 808 -19.26 17.03 -25.99
C ARG A 808 -19.32 15.54 -25.63
N VAL A 809 -18.77 14.68 -26.48
CA VAL A 809 -18.70 13.22 -26.22
C VAL A 809 -17.73 12.97 -25.08
N GLN A 810 -16.60 13.66 -25.04
CA GLN A 810 -15.66 13.57 -23.92
C GLN A 810 -16.28 14.02 -22.59
N GLN A 811 -17.06 15.10 -22.58
CA GLN A 811 -17.84 15.50 -21.40
C GLN A 811 -18.82 14.41 -20.98
N GLN A 812 -19.50 13.74 -21.92
CA GLN A 812 -20.38 12.59 -21.63
C GLN A 812 -19.63 11.40 -21.03
N ARG A 813 -18.38 11.13 -21.47
CA ARG A 813 -17.49 10.15 -20.84
C ARG A 813 -17.20 10.52 -19.38
N ALA A 814 -16.87 11.79 -19.11
CA ALA A 814 -16.63 12.28 -17.75
C ALA A 814 -17.85 12.15 -16.82
N PHE A 815 -19.08 12.30 -17.34
CA PHE A 815 -20.30 12.11 -16.55
C PHE A 815 -20.47 10.68 -15.99
N LYS A 816 -19.81 9.67 -16.58
CA LYS A 816 -19.80 8.29 -16.06
C LYS A 816 -19.09 8.15 -14.71
N TYR A 817 -18.33 9.17 -14.30
CA TYR A 817 -17.48 9.18 -13.11
C TYR A 817 -17.96 10.17 -12.05
N SER A 818 -19.10 10.84 -12.26
CA SER A 818 -19.48 12.04 -11.52
C SER A 818 -20.94 12.08 -11.08
N LEU A 819 -21.64 10.94 -10.97
CA LEU A 819 -23.10 10.95 -10.73
C LEU A 819 -23.49 11.54 -9.35
N GLY A 820 -22.53 11.77 -8.45
CA GLY A 820 -22.77 12.38 -7.13
C GLY A 820 -22.47 13.88 -6.96
N VAL A 821 -21.94 14.61 -7.96
CA VAL A 821 -21.48 16.02 -7.78
C VAL A 821 -22.28 17.03 -8.62
N GLN A 822 -23.54 16.74 -8.95
CA GLN A 822 -24.43 17.77 -9.49
C GLN A 822 -24.74 18.79 -8.39
N GLY A 823 -24.18 19.99 -8.55
CA GLY A 823 -24.01 20.99 -7.51
C GLY A 823 -25.24 21.36 -6.70
N SER A 824 -25.03 21.56 -5.39
CA SER A 824 -25.70 22.55 -4.55
C SER A 824 -25.28 22.41 -3.06
N GLY A 825 -23.98 22.33 -2.76
CA GLY A 825 -23.59 22.32 -1.34
C GLY A 825 -22.11 22.28 -0.97
N ALA A 826 -21.19 21.92 -1.86
CA ALA A 826 -19.76 21.76 -1.48
C ALA A 826 -18.97 23.08 -1.28
N ALA A 827 -19.66 24.21 -1.21
CA ALA A 827 -19.08 25.54 -1.00
C ALA A 827 -19.59 26.19 0.31
N GLN A 828 -19.73 25.39 1.38
CA GLN A 828 -19.82 25.91 2.75
C GLN A 828 -18.72 25.34 3.62
#